data_AF-A0A090UX28-F1
#
_entry.id   AF-A0A090UX28-F1
#
_cell.length_a   1.000
_cell.length_b   1.000
_cell.length_c   1.000
_cell.angle_alpha   90.00
_cell.angle_beta   90.00
_cell.angle_gamma   90.00
#
_symmetry.space_group_name_H-M   'P 1'
#
loop_
_entity.id
_entity.type
_entity.pdbx_description
1 polymer ?
#
loop_
_entity_poly.entity_id
_entity_poly.type
_entity_poly.pdbx_seq_one_letter_code
_entity_poly.pdbx_strand_id
1 'polypeptide(L)'
;MPVVPTVTGRQVESRGVNAPAIASFNTPNIGDAVADVGQKAIGVLADAKQRANVALTQEAALKLDAVGNDLMNNPESGFLSLQGKNAIGQAQKYSQQFDQQVDEIAAGLPDENARSAFLQQAQQQRMAFSTQAGRHEVGQVRQYEAGMQDATLKNLSVQFRNPEMANQAGVKAYQSIIAYGQAHGQSDEEIEQSWVTWRENAANGAAEAWYSPMYQQMLGPGGKIEVTDTPSEAQLFSAMIWQESGGNQYGKDGAPLVSPKGAVGVAQVMESTGPEAARLAGVPWDRDKWLNDPRYNAKLGQAYFGAQMQKYDNNPVLAVAAYNAGPGAVDGWLEKIGDPRTGQVSNAQFAAAIPYDETRNYVAKVTGSAGAIPGSATMENLSRQPFWNAMSPDKKSQMMSKVAGLYDMQAAAGRVAIQGRMQDDLAKLEAGQPVTPISAREWAAVMPLQAAPAERMQMEKTYQQYQQAMTLQPVYQTIVQGSAQQGIAAVQAMMPKESDPDFKYKAELYSSAQAKLNQVQKARESDPGNWLQQNSPVVKSAFAEYQNNQQSGEYLVSRIQAEKDRLGINSKKVLPDTMIDSLLQRIDNTQESSVTAIQAVAQSFGKYSDQVMQQVQKNAYPALQVIMATENPRAANALWQSRGVKTSDLRGSFEKTDADSADSSWNDKAKDFASTMVVQPGGTAVWNNFNEQGKRLTYINMQRGMSASDAAKQAYQDILGEQYQTSGTWRLPNRAGVDLRDVNDGAGKYLESLTAEQIMPLVGDPRLPEDVNRQQSLSRIKDSAQWVTNSNETGLTLMLNGLIVNGADGRPVSVSFQDLSKLGAANRSTWNNLLKFTDTPVKYTPGQSKGYNAESQRDNLIDIFQGGQQSGR
;
A
#
# COMPACT_ATOMS: atom_id res chain seq x y z
N MET A 1 24.99 -17.43 22.04
CA MET A 1 26.05 -18.04 22.87
C MET A 1 25.39 -18.68 24.08
N PRO A 2 25.55 -20.00 24.26
CA PRO A 2 25.45 -20.59 25.60
C PRO A 2 26.74 -21.32 25.99
N VAL A 3 27.00 -21.26 27.29
CA VAL A 3 28.20 -21.63 28.04
C VAL A 3 28.27 -23.15 28.25
N VAL A 4 29.47 -23.73 28.09
CA VAL A 4 29.79 -25.14 28.35
C VAL A 4 30.13 -25.35 29.84
N PRO A 5 29.61 -26.37 30.53
CA PRO A 5 30.06 -26.72 31.89
C PRO A 5 31.39 -27.48 31.85
N THR A 6 32.34 -27.05 32.68
CA THR A 6 33.61 -27.74 32.95
C THR A 6 33.39 -28.93 33.87
N VAL A 7 33.95 -30.10 33.51
CA VAL A 7 33.98 -31.29 34.36
C VAL A 7 35.38 -31.43 34.97
N THR A 8 35.41 -31.54 36.29
CA THR A 8 36.61 -31.64 37.14
C THR A 8 37.24 -33.02 37.03
N GLY A 9 38.45 -33.11 36.48
CA GLY A 9 39.25 -34.34 36.42
C GLY A 9 39.91 -34.67 37.77
N ARG A 10 39.77 -35.92 38.21
CA ARG A 10 40.52 -36.51 39.34
C ARG A 10 41.99 -36.66 38.96
N GLN A 11 42.87 -36.18 39.85
CA GLN A 11 44.30 -36.50 39.87
C GLN A 11 44.50 -38.00 40.15
N VAL A 12 45.44 -38.63 39.43
CA VAL A 12 46.03 -39.91 39.81
C VAL A 12 47.53 -39.70 39.93
N GLU A 13 48.03 -39.97 41.13
CA GLU A 13 49.41 -39.80 41.55
C GLU A 13 50.37 -40.75 40.80
N SER A 14 51.51 -40.20 40.39
CA SER A 14 52.69 -40.94 39.96
C SER A 14 53.31 -41.64 41.17
N ARG A 15 53.28 -42.98 41.20
CA ARG A 15 54.10 -43.78 42.13
C ARG A 15 55.34 -44.27 41.39
N GLY A 16 56.48 -43.69 41.75
CA GLY A 16 57.80 -44.18 41.38
C GLY A 16 58.08 -45.55 41.99
N VAL A 17 58.89 -46.34 41.28
CA VAL A 17 59.45 -47.60 41.79
C VAL A 17 60.97 -47.46 41.83
N ASN A 18 61.50 -47.63 43.03
CA ASN A 18 62.91 -47.52 43.41
C ASN A 18 63.79 -48.59 42.75
N ALA A 19 64.95 -48.17 42.25
CA ALA A 19 66.08 -49.05 41.94
C ALA A 19 66.86 -49.38 43.22
N PRO A 20 67.22 -50.66 43.49
CA PRO A 20 68.16 -50.98 44.55
C PRO A 20 69.61 -50.86 44.09
N ALA A 21 70.38 -50.12 44.89
CA ALA A 21 71.84 -50.03 44.83
C ALA A 21 72.50 -51.36 45.26
N ILE A 22 73.63 -51.70 44.63
CA ILE A 22 74.56 -52.71 45.15
C ILE A 22 75.82 -51.99 45.62
N ALA A 23 76.14 -52.23 46.90
CA ALA A 23 77.26 -51.66 47.62
C ALA A 23 78.58 -52.40 47.33
N SER A 24 79.67 -51.62 47.45
CA SER A 24 81.08 -51.98 47.38
C SER A 24 81.55 -52.92 48.50
N PHE A 25 82.58 -53.73 48.24
CA PHE A 25 83.54 -54.17 49.27
C PHE A 25 84.99 -54.26 48.74
N ASN A 26 85.84 -53.45 49.39
CA ASN A 26 87.25 -53.60 49.79
C ASN A 26 88.27 -54.45 49.00
N THR A 27 89.38 -53.79 48.65
CA THR A 27 90.76 -54.31 48.57
C THR A 27 91.43 -54.29 49.95
N PRO A 28 92.41 -55.18 50.29
CA PRO A 28 93.83 -54.84 50.05
C PRO A 28 94.86 -56.00 49.82
N ASN A 29 95.95 -55.62 49.12
CA ASN A 29 97.39 -56.01 49.16
C ASN A 29 97.84 -57.47 48.90
N ILE A 30 98.56 -57.77 47.80
CA ILE A 30 100.01 -57.60 47.46
C ILE A 30 100.94 -58.52 48.29
N GLY A 31 101.40 -59.61 47.65
CA GLY A 31 102.49 -60.47 48.14
C GLY A 31 102.64 -61.77 47.35
N ASP A 32 103.52 -61.74 46.35
CA ASP A 32 104.28 -62.86 45.76
C ASP A 32 103.78 -63.68 44.56
N ALA A 33 104.77 -63.86 43.67
CA ALA A 33 105.00 -64.96 42.75
C ALA A 33 104.31 -64.93 41.38
N VAL A 34 104.98 -64.20 40.49
CA VAL A 34 105.07 -64.44 39.04
C VAL A 34 105.35 -65.93 38.77
N ALA A 35 104.41 -66.65 38.16
CA ALA A 35 104.62 -67.75 37.21
C ALA A 35 103.32 -68.52 36.89
N ASP A 36 102.41 -67.99 36.04
CA ASP A 36 101.55 -68.86 35.20
C ASP A 36 100.70 -68.09 34.15
N VAL A 37 101.28 -67.72 33.01
CA VAL A 37 100.61 -66.90 31.97
C VAL A 37 99.99 -67.74 30.83
N GLY A 38 100.10 -69.07 30.85
CA GLY A 38 99.67 -69.93 29.72
C GLY A 38 98.18 -70.34 29.69
N GLN A 39 97.60 -70.73 30.84
CA GLN A 39 96.25 -71.35 30.86
C GLN A 39 95.09 -70.38 31.21
N LYS A 40 95.35 -69.20 31.77
CA LYS A 40 94.31 -68.16 31.99
C LYS A 40 93.87 -67.45 30.70
N ALA A 41 94.69 -67.46 29.64
CA ALA A 41 94.36 -66.79 28.38
C ALA A 41 93.18 -67.44 27.63
N ILE A 42 93.02 -68.77 27.70
CA ILE A 42 91.97 -69.49 26.96
C ILE A 42 90.58 -69.28 27.60
N GLY A 43 90.49 -69.24 28.93
CA GLY A 43 89.25 -68.93 29.65
C GLY A 43 88.82 -67.46 29.51
N VAL A 44 89.78 -66.53 29.51
CA VAL A 44 89.52 -65.09 29.29
C VAL A 44 89.09 -64.81 27.84
N LEU A 45 89.62 -65.54 26.85
CA LEU A 45 89.21 -65.43 25.44
C LEU A 45 87.80 -65.98 25.20
N ALA A 46 87.43 -67.10 25.84
CA ALA A 46 86.06 -67.64 25.76
C ALA A 46 85.03 -66.70 26.42
N ASP A 47 85.37 -66.14 27.58
CA ASP A 47 84.54 -65.18 28.31
C ASP A 47 84.44 -63.82 27.59
N ALA A 48 85.51 -63.38 26.93
CA ALA A 48 85.51 -62.21 26.04
C ALA A 48 84.66 -62.43 24.78
N LYS A 49 84.71 -63.63 24.18
CA LYS A 49 83.87 -64.00 23.02
C LYS A 49 82.39 -64.04 23.38
N GLN A 50 82.03 -64.60 24.54
CA GLN A 50 80.65 -64.61 25.03
C GLN A 50 80.13 -63.20 25.31
N ARG A 51 80.93 -62.34 25.95
CA ARG A 51 80.58 -60.92 26.16
C ARG A 51 80.44 -60.14 24.84
N ALA A 52 81.30 -60.41 23.86
CA ALA A 52 81.20 -59.81 22.52
C ALA A 52 79.93 -60.26 21.78
N ASN A 53 79.56 -61.54 21.87
CA ASN A 53 78.32 -62.06 21.28
C ASN A 53 77.07 -61.43 21.91
N VAL A 54 77.05 -61.23 23.23
CA VAL A 54 75.96 -60.51 23.92
C VAL A 54 75.87 -59.07 23.44
N ALA A 55 77.00 -58.36 23.32
CA ALA A 55 77.03 -56.97 22.83
C ALA A 55 76.55 -56.85 21.38
N LEU A 56 76.98 -57.75 20.48
CA LEU A 56 76.53 -57.79 19.08
C LEU A 56 75.03 -58.11 18.97
N THR A 57 74.52 -59.00 19.82
CA THR A 57 73.07 -59.31 19.89
C THR A 57 72.27 -58.10 20.35
N GLN A 58 72.76 -57.38 21.38
CA GLN A 58 72.12 -56.15 21.87
C GLN A 58 72.14 -55.04 20.82
N GLU A 59 73.25 -54.85 20.12
CA GLU A 59 73.36 -53.88 19.03
C GLU A 59 72.38 -54.19 17.89
N ALA A 60 72.29 -55.46 17.48
CA ALA A 60 71.34 -55.92 16.47
C ALA A 60 69.89 -55.69 16.89
N ALA A 61 69.55 -55.96 18.15
CA ALA A 61 68.21 -55.72 18.69
C ALA A 61 67.85 -54.23 18.79
N LEU A 62 68.80 -53.35 19.08
CA LEU A 62 68.61 -51.89 19.07
C LEU A 62 68.42 -51.36 17.64
N LYS A 63 69.14 -51.91 16.67
CA LYS A 63 68.94 -51.57 15.24
C LYS A 63 67.54 -51.99 14.77
N LEU A 64 67.10 -53.20 15.11
CA LEU A 64 65.76 -53.68 14.77
C LEU A 64 64.66 -52.84 15.44
N ASP A 65 64.86 -52.39 16.68
CA ASP A 65 63.94 -51.48 17.38
C ASP A 65 63.81 -50.13 16.64
N ALA A 66 64.94 -49.53 16.21
CA ALA A 66 64.93 -48.29 15.44
C ALA A 66 64.20 -48.43 14.09
N VAL A 67 64.43 -49.53 13.38
CA VAL A 67 63.76 -49.85 12.11
C VAL A 67 62.27 -50.11 12.31
N GLY A 68 61.89 -50.89 13.33
CA GLY A 68 60.50 -51.14 13.69
C GLY A 68 59.77 -49.85 14.09
N ASN A 69 60.45 -48.96 14.82
CA ASN A 69 59.92 -47.66 15.18
C ASN A 69 59.71 -46.77 13.96
N ASP A 70 60.63 -46.73 12.99
CA ASP A 70 60.47 -45.96 11.75
C ASP A 70 59.32 -46.50 10.88
N LEU A 71 59.28 -47.82 10.64
CA LEU A 71 58.19 -48.48 9.91
C LEU A 71 56.81 -48.23 10.53
N MET A 72 56.73 -48.03 11.84
CA MET A 72 55.47 -47.79 12.55
C MET A 72 55.13 -46.29 12.63
N ASN A 73 56.07 -45.47 13.09
CA ASN A 73 55.83 -44.11 13.59
C ASN A 73 56.38 -42.99 12.68
N ASN A 74 57.04 -43.30 11.56
CA ASN A 74 57.49 -42.28 10.63
C ASN A 74 56.30 -41.45 10.12
N PRO A 75 56.33 -40.11 10.23
CA PRO A 75 55.18 -39.26 9.90
C PRO A 75 54.84 -39.23 8.41
N GLU A 76 55.78 -39.59 7.53
CA GLU A 76 55.58 -39.59 6.07
C GLU A 76 55.31 -40.99 5.51
N SER A 77 55.96 -42.01 6.06
CA SER A 77 55.96 -43.38 5.50
C SER A 77 55.52 -44.46 6.48
N GLY A 78 55.41 -44.15 7.78
CA GLY A 78 55.11 -45.11 8.83
C GLY A 78 53.66 -45.56 8.78
N PHE A 79 53.41 -46.80 9.18
CA PHE A 79 52.08 -47.41 9.12
C PHE A 79 51.00 -46.62 9.87
N LEU A 80 51.33 -46.01 11.01
CA LEU A 80 50.37 -45.21 11.79
C LEU A 80 49.96 -43.91 11.10
N SER A 81 50.69 -43.44 10.09
CA SER A 81 50.31 -42.27 9.29
C SER A 81 49.17 -42.57 8.30
N LEU A 82 48.95 -43.85 7.97
CA LEU A 82 47.86 -44.27 7.09
C LEU A 82 46.51 -44.20 7.82
N GLN A 83 45.51 -43.60 7.17
CA GLN A 83 44.16 -43.41 7.71
C GLN A 83 43.06 -43.97 6.78
N GLY A 84 41.94 -44.37 7.38
CA GLY A 84 40.75 -44.90 6.70
C GLY A 84 41.08 -46.06 5.77
N LYS A 85 40.55 -46.03 4.55
CA LYS A 85 40.75 -47.09 3.54
C LYS A 85 42.23 -47.35 3.22
N ASN A 86 43.12 -46.37 3.36
CA ASN A 86 44.54 -46.51 3.02
C ASN A 86 45.32 -47.37 4.02
N ALA A 87 44.82 -47.54 5.26
CA ALA A 87 45.44 -48.40 6.27
C ALA A 87 45.01 -49.86 6.17
N ILE A 88 43.87 -50.15 5.50
CA ILE A 88 43.25 -51.48 5.47
C ILE A 88 44.06 -52.44 4.59
N GLY A 89 44.44 -53.58 5.16
CA GLY A 89 45.25 -54.62 4.50
C GLY A 89 46.74 -54.29 4.42
N GLN A 90 47.20 -53.19 5.03
CA GLN A 90 48.61 -52.78 5.01
C GLN A 90 49.39 -53.34 6.21
N ALA A 91 48.75 -53.77 7.31
CA ALA A 91 49.47 -54.29 8.48
C ALA A 91 50.34 -55.52 8.13
N GLN A 92 49.86 -56.39 7.24
CA GLN A 92 50.62 -57.55 6.74
C GLN A 92 51.85 -57.13 5.92
N LYS A 93 51.72 -56.06 5.12
CA LYS A 93 52.83 -55.54 4.30
C LYS A 93 53.94 -54.95 5.17
N TYR A 94 53.59 -54.12 6.15
CA TYR A 94 54.58 -53.56 7.09
C TYR A 94 55.20 -54.64 7.99
N SER A 95 54.42 -55.66 8.33
CA SER A 95 54.89 -56.87 8.99
C SER A 95 55.94 -57.63 8.18
N GLN A 96 55.73 -57.79 6.86
CA GLN A 96 56.71 -58.40 5.96
C GLN A 96 57.99 -57.56 5.81
N GLN A 97 57.86 -56.23 5.77
CA GLN A 97 59.02 -55.33 5.75
C GLN A 97 59.84 -55.46 7.04
N PHE A 98 59.18 -55.58 8.19
CA PHE A 98 59.85 -55.86 9.46
C PHE A 98 60.59 -57.21 9.39
N ASP A 99 59.96 -58.28 8.89
CA ASP A 99 60.57 -59.61 8.78
C ASP A 99 61.82 -59.60 7.86
N GLN A 100 61.77 -58.88 6.74
CA GLN A 100 62.93 -58.69 5.86
C GLN A 100 64.12 -58.04 6.58
N GLN A 101 63.85 -57.08 7.45
CA GLN A 101 64.88 -56.40 8.24
C GLN A 101 65.46 -57.29 9.33
N VAL A 102 64.67 -58.22 9.90
CA VAL A 102 65.18 -59.26 10.80
C VAL A 102 66.19 -60.16 10.06
N ASP A 103 65.86 -60.61 8.84
CA ASP A 103 66.73 -61.47 8.04
C ASP A 103 68.05 -60.77 7.68
N GLU A 104 67.98 -59.49 7.26
CA GLU A 104 69.15 -58.67 6.93
C GLU A 104 70.09 -58.48 8.13
N ILE A 105 69.54 -58.15 9.31
CA ILE A 105 70.33 -57.97 10.53
C ILE A 105 70.93 -59.31 11.01
N ALA A 106 70.17 -60.41 10.94
CA ALA A 106 70.64 -61.74 11.33
C ALA A 106 71.79 -62.25 10.43
N ALA A 107 71.74 -61.93 9.13
CA ALA A 107 72.79 -62.28 8.17
C ALA A 107 74.13 -61.56 8.47
N GLY A 108 74.07 -60.36 9.04
CA GLY A 108 75.25 -59.58 9.45
C GLY A 108 75.94 -60.06 10.72
N LEU A 109 75.35 -60.99 11.48
CA LEU A 109 75.94 -61.50 12.73
C LEU A 109 76.93 -62.65 12.42
N PRO A 110 78.20 -62.56 12.88
CA PRO A 110 79.25 -63.50 12.51
C PRO A 110 79.25 -64.81 13.33
N ASP A 111 78.55 -64.86 14.47
CA ASP A 111 78.53 -66.01 15.39
C ASP A 111 77.11 -66.59 15.52
N GLU A 112 77.01 -67.92 15.48
CA GLU A 112 75.73 -68.64 15.47
C GLU A 112 74.94 -68.51 16.79
N ASN A 113 75.64 -68.37 17.92
CA ASN A 113 74.98 -68.15 19.22
C ASN A 113 74.42 -66.73 19.33
N ALA A 114 75.15 -65.74 18.80
CA ALA A 114 74.67 -64.36 18.73
C ALA A 114 73.46 -64.24 17.79
N ARG A 115 73.49 -64.92 16.62
CA ARG A 115 72.36 -64.97 15.69
C ARG A 115 71.13 -65.61 16.31
N SER A 116 71.29 -66.75 16.99
CA SER A 116 70.17 -67.45 17.64
C SER A 116 69.56 -66.64 18.78
N ALA A 117 70.38 -65.96 19.58
CA ALA A 117 69.91 -65.07 20.64
C ALA A 117 69.18 -63.83 20.08
N PHE A 118 69.69 -63.25 18.99
CA PHE A 118 69.03 -62.14 18.29
C PHE A 118 67.66 -62.57 17.73
N LEU A 119 67.57 -63.72 17.06
CA LEU A 119 66.31 -64.21 16.50
C LEU A 119 65.22 -64.41 17.56
N GLN A 120 65.59 -64.87 18.76
CA GLN A 120 64.65 -64.95 19.89
C GLN A 120 64.13 -63.57 20.33
N GLN A 121 65.01 -62.56 20.38
CA GLN A 121 64.63 -61.19 20.73
C GLN A 121 63.83 -60.50 19.61
N ALA A 122 64.21 -60.72 18.36
CA ALA A 122 63.50 -60.25 17.17
C ALA A 122 62.07 -60.79 17.12
N GLN A 123 61.86 -62.06 17.52
CA GLN A 123 60.52 -62.65 17.62
C GLN A 123 59.63 -61.89 18.63
N GLN A 124 60.18 -61.44 19.77
CA GLN A 124 59.44 -60.64 20.75
C GLN A 124 59.08 -59.26 20.21
N GLN A 125 60.04 -58.58 19.56
CA GLN A 125 59.80 -57.28 18.93
C GLN A 125 58.77 -57.39 17.78
N ARG A 126 58.83 -58.48 17.01
CA ARG A 126 57.87 -58.79 15.95
C ARG A 126 56.45 -58.93 16.46
N MET A 127 56.25 -59.62 17.59
CA MET A 127 54.93 -59.76 18.21
C MET A 127 54.37 -58.41 18.66
N ALA A 128 55.20 -57.54 19.26
CA ALA A 128 54.81 -56.19 19.64
C ALA A 128 54.41 -55.34 18.42
N PHE A 129 55.24 -55.36 17.36
CA PHE A 129 54.98 -54.67 16.11
C PHE A 129 53.66 -55.12 15.45
N SER A 130 53.48 -56.44 15.31
CA SER A 130 52.22 -57.03 14.78
C SER A 130 51.00 -56.61 15.58
N THR A 131 51.11 -56.62 16.91
CA THR A 131 49.99 -56.27 17.79
C THR A 131 49.60 -54.81 17.63
N GLN A 132 50.58 -53.90 17.54
CA GLN A 132 50.34 -52.48 17.33
C GLN A 132 49.75 -52.20 15.94
N ALA A 133 50.31 -52.81 14.89
CA ALA A 133 49.81 -52.69 13.53
C ALA A 133 48.37 -53.23 13.41
N GLY A 134 48.10 -54.41 13.95
CA GLY A 134 46.76 -54.99 13.95
C GLY A 134 45.72 -54.13 14.69
N ARG A 135 46.08 -53.54 15.85
CA ARG A 135 45.19 -52.63 16.59
C ARG A 135 44.85 -51.37 15.80
N HIS A 136 45.86 -50.74 15.18
CA HIS A 136 45.64 -49.54 14.35
C HIS A 136 44.78 -49.85 13.14
N GLU A 137 45.10 -50.92 12.40
CA GLU A 137 44.33 -51.35 11.22
C GLU A 137 42.85 -51.59 11.56
N VAL A 138 42.57 -52.37 12.62
CA VAL A 138 41.20 -52.61 13.10
C VAL A 138 40.51 -51.31 13.50
N GLY A 139 41.22 -50.38 14.14
CA GLY A 139 40.70 -49.05 14.45
C GLY A 139 40.31 -48.26 13.20
N GLN A 140 41.16 -48.27 12.16
CA GLN A 140 40.91 -47.58 10.89
C GLN A 140 39.76 -48.22 10.09
N VAL A 141 39.65 -49.56 10.09
CA VAL A 141 38.51 -50.28 9.48
C VAL A 141 37.21 -49.82 10.12
N ARG A 142 37.11 -49.85 11.46
CA ARG A 142 35.90 -49.43 12.18
C ARG A 142 35.53 -47.97 11.91
N GLN A 143 36.51 -47.07 11.88
CA GLN A 143 36.26 -45.65 11.57
C GLN A 143 35.75 -45.46 10.13
N TYR A 144 36.33 -46.17 9.17
CA TYR A 144 35.91 -46.11 7.78
C TYR A 144 34.48 -46.66 7.59
N GLU A 145 34.18 -47.82 8.20
CA GLU A 145 32.84 -48.43 8.17
C GLU A 145 31.79 -47.53 8.82
N ALA A 146 32.09 -46.92 9.98
CA ALA A 146 31.20 -45.96 10.64
C ALA A 146 30.91 -44.74 9.75
N GLY A 147 31.93 -44.21 9.06
CA GLY A 147 31.77 -43.09 8.13
C GLY A 147 30.90 -43.44 6.92
N MET A 148 31.09 -44.64 6.35
CA MET A 148 30.26 -45.14 5.25
C MET A 148 28.81 -45.38 5.67
N GLN A 149 28.60 -45.88 6.89
CA GLN A 149 27.27 -46.06 7.47
C GLN A 149 26.56 -44.71 7.65
N ASP A 150 27.22 -43.73 8.27
CA ASP A 150 26.66 -42.38 8.45
C ASP A 150 26.31 -41.71 7.11
N ALA A 151 27.19 -41.81 6.11
CA ALA A 151 26.92 -41.27 4.77
C ALA A 151 25.71 -41.95 4.09
N THR A 152 25.60 -43.28 4.22
CA THR A 152 24.47 -44.06 3.71
C THR A 152 23.17 -43.64 4.36
N LEU A 153 23.15 -43.58 5.70
CA LEU A 153 21.99 -43.18 6.47
C LEU A 153 21.55 -41.74 6.20
N LYS A 154 22.50 -40.81 6.04
CA LYS A 154 22.20 -39.42 5.64
C LYS A 154 21.55 -39.35 4.25
N ASN A 155 22.07 -40.11 3.28
CA ASN A 155 21.47 -40.16 1.94
C ASN A 155 20.05 -40.73 1.98
N LEU A 156 19.83 -41.81 2.74
CA LEU A 156 18.51 -42.40 2.95
C LEU A 156 17.56 -41.42 3.66
N SER A 157 18.04 -40.61 4.61
CA SER A 157 17.22 -39.57 5.23
C SER A 157 16.79 -38.49 4.24
N VAL A 158 17.63 -38.15 3.25
CA VAL A 158 17.25 -37.23 2.16
C VAL A 158 16.20 -37.86 1.26
N GLN A 159 16.38 -39.14 0.86
CA GLN A 159 15.36 -39.88 0.09
C GLN A 159 14.05 -39.98 0.87
N PHE A 160 14.11 -40.13 2.19
CA PHE A 160 12.94 -40.23 3.07
C PHE A 160 12.06 -38.97 3.05
N ARG A 161 12.61 -37.81 2.70
CA ARG A 161 11.85 -36.56 2.54
C ARG A 161 10.91 -36.59 1.34
N ASN A 162 11.17 -37.43 0.35
CA ASN A 162 10.24 -37.64 -0.76
C ASN A 162 9.19 -38.69 -0.34
N PRO A 163 7.89 -38.34 -0.30
CA PRO A 163 6.83 -39.27 0.08
C PRO A 163 6.81 -40.59 -0.73
N GLU A 164 7.15 -40.54 -2.02
CA GLU A 164 7.16 -41.73 -2.89
C GLU A 164 8.29 -42.71 -2.54
N MET A 165 9.42 -42.20 -2.04
CA MET A 165 10.59 -42.99 -1.67
C MET A 165 10.66 -43.32 -0.18
N ALA A 166 9.86 -42.66 0.66
CA ALA A 166 9.97 -42.74 2.12
C ALA A 166 9.93 -44.17 2.67
N ASN A 167 8.97 -44.98 2.23
CA ASN A 167 8.85 -46.37 2.67
C ASN A 167 10.08 -47.19 2.27
N GLN A 168 10.55 -47.05 1.03
CA GLN A 168 11.71 -47.78 0.54
C GLN A 168 13.00 -47.34 1.26
N ALA A 169 13.17 -46.03 1.45
CA ALA A 169 14.31 -45.48 2.17
C ALA A 169 14.34 -45.94 3.64
N GLY A 170 13.18 -45.97 4.30
CA GLY A 170 13.03 -46.48 5.66
C GLY A 170 13.42 -47.95 5.79
N VAL A 171 12.96 -48.81 4.87
CA VAL A 171 13.33 -50.23 4.86
C VAL A 171 14.83 -50.42 4.66
N LYS A 172 15.44 -49.69 3.72
CA LYS A 172 16.90 -49.75 3.46
C LYS A 172 17.70 -49.30 4.68
N ALA A 173 17.26 -48.24 5.37
CA ALA A 173 17.93 -47.74 6.56
C ALA A 173 17.84 -48.73 7.71
N TYR A 174 16.67 -49.32 7.94
CA TYR A 174 16.48 -50.36 8.94
C TYR A 174 17.41 -51.57 8.69
N GLN A 175 17.46 -52.07 7.45
CA GLN A 175 18.34 -53.17 7.06
C GLN A 175 19.82 -52.81 7.24
N SER A 176 20.22 -51.60 6.86
CA SER A 176 21.58 -51.10 7.02
C SER A 176 21.99 -50.98 8.48
N ILE A 177 21.11 -50.49 9.36
CA ILE A 177 21.37 -50.37 10.80
C ILE A 177 21.52 -51.74 11.45
N ILE A 178 20.64 -52.70 11.13
CA ILE A 178 20.76 -54.09 11.64
C ILE A 178 22.07 -54.71 11.19
N ALA A 179 22.38 -54.66 9.88
CA ALA A 179 23.57 -55.28 9.34
C ALA A 179 24.85 -54.70 9.96
N TYR A 180 24.90 -53.37 10.13
CA TYR A 180 26.02 -52.70 10.79
C TYR A 180 26.15 -53.12 12.25
N GLY A 181 25.06 -53.09 13.02
CA GLY A 181 25.11 -53.41 14.44
C GLY A 181 25.47 -54.87 14.73
N GLN A 182 24.92 -55.81 13.95
CA GLN A 182 25.28 -57.23 14.04
C GLN A 182 26.76 -57.47 13.73
N ALA A 183 27.30 -56.81 12.70
CA ALA A 183 28.72 -56.92 12.35
C ALA A 183 29.66 -56.37 13.44
N HIS A 184 29.16 -55.45 14.27
CA HIS A 184 29.92 -54.79 15.34
C HIS A 184 29.65 -55.34 16.74
N GLY A 185 28.82 -56.38 16.86
CA GLY A 185 28.47 -57.00 18.15
C GLY A 185 27.63 -56.11 19.07
N GLN A 186 26.84 -55.19 18.49
CA GLN A 186 25.87 -54.39 19.24
C GLN A 186 24.74 -55.30 19.76
N SER A 187 24.20 -54.96 20.92
CA SER A 187 22.98 -55.57 21.45
C SER A 187 21.75 -55.21 20.62
N ASP A 188 20.69 -56.02 20.70
CA ASP A 188 19.42 -55.75 20.02
C ASP A 188 18.83 -54.40 20.47
N GLU A 189 19.00 -54.04 21.75
CA GLU A 189 18.59 -52.74 22.28
C GLU A 189 19.35 -51.57 21.62
N GLU A 190 20.67 -51.68 21.44
CA GLU A 190 21.47 -50.64 20.78
C GLU A 190 21.11 -50.47 19.30
N ILE A 191 20.82 -51.58 18.61
CA ILE A 191 20.37 -51.59 17.21
C ILE A 191 19.00 -50.90 17.11
N GLU A 192 18.06 -51.25 17.98
CA GLU A 192 16.73 -50.66 18.01
C GLU A 192 16.80 -49.15 18.34
N GLN A 193 17.63 -48.74 19.30
CA GLN A 193 17.83 -47.31 19.60
C GLN A 193 18.42 -46.54 18.41
N SER A 194 19.35 -47.15 17.67
CA SER A 194 19.92 -46.56 16.46
C SER A 194 18.85 -46.40 15.37
N TRP A 195 17.98 -47.39 15.20
CA TRP A 195 16.84 -47.32 14.30
C TRP A 195 15.85 -46.23 14.70
N VAL A 196 15.43 -46.20 15.96
CA VAL A 196 14.49 -45.19 16.49
C VAL A 196 15.06 -43.79 16.27
N THR A 197 16.33 -43.58 16.61
CA THR A 197 17.01 -42.29 16.43
C THR A 197 17.02 -41.85 14.97
N TRP A 198 17.42 -42.74 14.05
CA TRP A 198 17.44 -42.42 12.63
C TRP A 198 16.03 -42.15 12.09
N ARG A 199 15.06 -43.01 12.43
CA ARG A 199 13.67 -42.93 11.99
C ARG A 199 13.03 -41.61 12.39
N GLU A 200 13.19 -41.20 13.65
CA GLU A 200 12.64 -39.94 14.14
C GLU A 200 13.29 -38.72 13.47
N ASN A 201 14.61 -38.72 13.31
CA ASN A 201 15.32 -37.63 12.62
C ASN A 201 14.91 -37.51 11.15
N ALA A 202 14.79 -38.65 10.45
CA ALA A 202 14.32 -38.68 9.06
C ALA A 202 12.87 -38.18 8.95
N ALA A 203 11.99 -38.61 9.87
CA ALA A 203 10.60 -38.18 9.91
C ALA A 203 10.46 -36.68 10.18
N ASN A 204 11.24 -36.13 11.11
CA ASN A 204 11.25 -34.69 11.40
C ASN A 204 11.70 -33.88 10.17
N GLY A 205 12.78 -34.30 9.50
CA GLY A 205 13.24 -33.63 8.29
C GLY A 205 12.25 -33.71 7.13
N ALA A 206 11.53 -34.82 6.98
CA ALA A 206 10.47 -34.98 5.99
C ALA A 206 9.24 -34.10 6.32
N ALA A 207 8.86 -34.01 7.59
CA ALA A 207 7.77 -33.15 8.03
C ALA A 207 8.07 -31.66 7.85
N GLU A 208 9.31 -31.24 8.07
CA GLU A 208 9.74 -29.87 7.77
C GLU A 208 9.69 -29.57 6.27
N ALA A 209 10.13 -30.51 5.43
CA ALA A 209 10.06 -30.39 3.97
C ALA A 209 8.62 -30.34 3.45
N TRP A 210 7.69 -31.03 4.11
CA TRP A 210 6.25 -30.97 3.81
C TRP A 210 5.60 -29.67 4.31
N TYR A 211 5.96 -29.21 5.51
CA TYR A 211 5.36 -28.03 6.14
C TYR A 211 5.77 -26.72 5.46
N SER A 212 7.03 -26.59 5.05
CA SER A 212 7.58 -25.30 4.59
C SER A 212 6.88 -24.72 3.36
N PRO A 213 6.58 -25.48 2.29
CA PRO A 213 5.83 -24.97 1.14
C PRO A 213 4.40 -24.54 1.52
N MET A 214 3.74 -25.30 2.40
CA MET A 214 2.40 -24.97 2.89
C MET A 214 2.39 -23.67 3.70
N TYR A 215 3.37 -23.49 4.61
CA TYR A 215 3.56 -22.23 5.33
C TYR A 215 3.72 -21.04 4.36
N GLN A 216 4.57 -21.20 3.34
CA GLN A 216 4.78 -20.14 2.33
C GLN A 216 3.52 -19.85 1.50
N GLN A 217 2.76 -20.89 1.13
CA GLN A 217 1.51 -20.73 0.38
C GLN A 217 0.47 -19.96 1.21
N MET A 218 0.35 -20.25 2.50
CA MET A 218 -0.67 -19.66 3.37
C MET A 218 -0.31 -18.26 3.88
N LEU A 219 0.98 -17.95 4.07
CA LEU A 219 1.43 -16.72 4.73
C LEU A 219 2.36 -15.84 3.88
N GLY A 220 2.67 -16.23 2.64
CA GLY A 220 3.54 -15.48 1.74
C GLY A 220 2.87 -14.23 1.13
N PRO A 221 3.63 -13.37 0.41
CA PRO A 221 3.16 -12.10 -0.16
C PRO A 221 2.02 -12.19 -1.21
N GLY A 222 1.57 -13.41 -1.53
CA GLY A 222 0.45 -13.68 -2.43
C GLY A 222 -0.60 -14.64 -1.86
N GLY A 223 -0.56 -14.92 -0.55
CA GLY A 223 -1.55 -15.78 0.13
C GLY A 223 -2.94 -15.17 0.05
N LYS A 224 -3.74 -15.62 -0.92
CA LYS A 224 -5.16 -15.28 -1.01
C LYS A 224 -5.94 -16.19 -0.08
N ILE A 225 -6.93 -15.63 0.60
CA ILE A 225 -7.92 -16.41 1.33
C ILE A 225 -8.88 -16.97 0.28
N GLU A 226 -8.59 -18.17 -0.20
CA GLU A 226 -9.55 -18.91 -1.01
C GLU A 226 -10.54 -19.56 -0.06
N VAL A 227 -11.77 -19.06 -0.06
CA VAL A 227 -12.87 -19.63 0.73
C VAL A 227 -13.72 -20.48 -0.19
N THR A 228 -13.80 -21.78 0.10
CA THR A 228 -14.68 -22.71 -0.61
C THR A 228 -16.14 -22.51 -0.17
N ASP A 229 -17.09 -22.67 -1.10
CA ASP A 229 -18.52 -22.49 -0.82
C ASP A 229 -19.09 -23.53 0.14
N THR A 230 -18.51 -24.73 0.14
CA THR A 230 -18.88 -25.83 1.04
C THR A 230 -17.60 -26.49 1.53
N PRO A 231 -17.25 -26.33 2.81
CA PRO A 231 -16.09 -27.01 3.39
C PRO A 231 -16.27 -28.53 3.30
N SER A 232 -15.23 -29.23 2.89
CA SER A 232 -15.17 -30.69 2.98
C SER A 232 -15.17 -31.17 4.43
N GLU A 233 -15.53 -32.44 4.64
CA GLU A 233 -15.44 -33.08 5.96
C GLU A 233 -14.02 -32.97 6.55
N ALA A 234 -12.98 -33.13 5.71
CA ALA A 234 -11.59 -33.00 6.12
C ALA A 234 -11.25 -31.60 6.62
N GLN A 235 -11.78 -30.56 5.96
CA GLN A 235 -11.60 -29.16 6.38
C GLN A 235 -12.34 -28.86 7.68
N LEU A 236 -13.59 -29.32 7.81
CA LEU A 236 -14.37 -29.18 9.06
C LEU A 236 -13.66 -29.87 10.22
N PHE A 237 -13.24 -31.12 10.04
CA PHE A 237 -12.54 -31.86 11.08
C PHE A 237 -11.21 -31.20 11.46
N SER A 238 -10.48 -30.62 10.50
CA SER A 238 -9.25 -29.87 10.78
C SER A 238 -9.52 -28.62 11.63
N ALA A 239 -10.57 -27.86 11.31
CA ALA A 239 -11.01 -26.73 12.12
C ALA A 239 -11.50 -27.18 13.52
N MET A 240 -12.12 -28.35 13.63
CA MET A 240 -12.50 -28.95 14.92
C MET A 240 -11.27 -29.31 15.76
N ILE A 241 -10.28 -30.01 15.21
CA ILE A 241 -9.03 -30.33 15.94
C ILE A 241 -8.36 -29.07 16.49
N TRP A 242 -8.35 -27.99 15.70
CA TRP A 242 -7.90 -26.69 16.18
C TRP A 242 -8.72 -26.25 17.40
N GLN A 243 -10.05 -26.29 17.30
CA GLN A 243 -10.96 -25.74 18.32
C GLN A 243 -11.01 -26.56 19.60
N GLU A 244 -10.82 -27.87 19.48
CA GLU A 244 -10.85 -28.82 20.58
C GLU A 244 -9.57 -28.74 21.43
N SER A 245 -8.40 -28.67 20.80
CA SER A 245 -7.12 -28.86 21.51
C SER A 245 -5.97 -27.97 21.03
N GLY A 246 -6.17 -27.20 19.96
CA GLY A 246 -5.07 -26.56 19.23
C GLY A 246 -4.12 -27.58 18.59
N GLY A 247 -4.61 -28.79 18.28
CA GLY A 247 -3.81 -29.91 17.77
C GLY A 247 -2.95 -30.63 18.83
N ASN A 248 -3.21 -30.43 20.12
CA ASN A 248 -2.40 -31.00 21.19
C ASN A 248 -3.00 -32.30 21.74
N GLN A 249 -2.21 -33.37 21.78
CA GLN A 249 -2.54 -34.59 22.50
C GLN A 249 -2.24 -34.45 24.00
N TYR A 250 -1.19 -33.70 24.32
CA TYR A 250 -0.65 -33.56 25.67
C TYR A 250 -0.71 -32.11 26.16
N GLY A 251 -0.88 -31.95 27.47
CA GLY A 251 -0.73 -30.68 28.17
C GLY A 251 0.73 -30.23 28.25
N LYS A 252 0.95 -29.06 28.84
CA LYS A 252 2.28 -28.46 29.01
C LYS A 252 3.20 -29.28 29.93
N ASP A 253 2.61 -30.10 30.78
CA ASP A 253 3.25 -31.02 31.72
C ASP A 253 3.57 -32.39 31.10
N GLY A 254 3.21 -32.61 29.83
CA GLY A 254 3.40 -33.88 29.11
C GLY A 254 2.33 -34.93 29.44
N ALA A 255 1.37 -34.64 30.32
CA ALA A 255 0.24 -35.53 30.56
C ALA A 255 -0.78 -35.44 29.41
N PRO A 256 -1.61 -36.47 29.16
CA PRO A 256 -2.71 -36.37 28.21
C PRO A 256 -3.58 -35.12 28.47
N LEU A 257 -3.93 -34.39 27.41
CA LEU A 257 -4.75 -33.19 27.51
C LEU A 257 -6.20 -33.59 27.80
N VAL A 258 -6.69 -33.28 29.00
CA VAL A 258 -8.05 -33.63 29.45
C VAL A 258 -8.87 -32.36 29.71
N SER A 259 -10.05 -32.26 29.11
CA SER A 259 -11.00 -31.17 29.42
C SER A 259 -11.68 -31.37 30.79
N PRO A 260 -12.33 -30.34 31.36
CA PRO A 260 -13.05 -30.47 32.62
C PRO A 260 -14.14 -31.56 32.63
N LYS A 261 -14.67 -31.92 31.45
CA LYS A 261 -15.70 -32.97 31.29
C LYS A 261 -15.10 -34.36 31.06
N GLY A 262 -13.78 -34.49 30.93
CA GLY A 262 -13.09 -35.78 30.72
C GLY A 262 -12.86 -36.17 29.26
N ALA A 263 -13.03 -35.25 28.31
CA ALA A 263 -12.66 -35.47 26.92
C ALA A 263 -11.14 -35.37 26.75
N VAL A 264 -10.54 -36.23 25.93
CA VAL A 264 -9.07 -36.37 25.88
C VAL A 264 -8.49 -36.14 24.49
N GLY A 265 -7.31 -35.52 24.47
CA GLY A 265 -6.38 -35.52 23.35
C GLY A 265 -6.76 -34.57 22.22
N VAL A 266 -6.18 -34.82 21.05
CA VAL A 266 -6.27 -33.94 19.89
C VAL A 266 -7.70 -33.70 19.41
N ALA A 267 -8.56 -34.72 19.48
CA ALA A 267 -9.95 -34.65 19.04
C ALA A 267 -10.96 -34.52 20.20
N GLN A 268 -10.47 -34.42 21.44
CA GLN A 268 -11.31 -34.31 22.65
C GLN A 268 -12.43 -35.35 22.67
N VAL A 269 -12.07 -36.61 22.39
CA VAL A 269 -13.03 -37.73 22.43
C VAL A 269 -13.29 -38.10 23.87
N MET A 270 -14.55 -38.16 24.29
CA MET A 270 -14.97 -38.63 25.61
C MET A 270 -14.76 -40.14 25.76
N GLU A 271 -14.38 -40.61 26.96
CA GLU A 271 -14.19 -42.04 27.22
C GLU A 271 -15.46 -42.87 26.91
N SER A 272 -16.64 -42.34 27.25
CA SER A 272 -17.94 -42.99 26.96
C SER A 272 -18.26 -43.08 25.47
N THR A 273 -17.75 -42.16 24.65
CA THR A 273 -17.90 -42.17 23.18
C THR A 273 -16.87 -43.08 22.52
N GLY A 274 -15.75 -43.36 23.21
CA GLY A 274 -14.61 -44.11 22.72
C GLY A 274 -14.94 -45.46 22.06
N PRO A 275 -15.69 -46.36 22.72
CA PRO A 275 -16.04 -47.66 22.13
C PRO A 275 -16.81 -47.58 20.81
N GLU A 276 -17.78 -46.65 20.72
CA GLU A 276 -18.55 -46.45 19.50
C GLU A 276 -17.70 -45.81 18.40
N ALA A 277 -16.89 -44.80 18.74
CA ALA A 277 -15.95 -44.20 17.80
C ALA A 277 -14.93 -45.22 17.25
N ALA A 278 -14.47 -46.17 18.08
CA ALA A 278 -13.55 -47.23 17.68
C ALA A 278 -14.20 -48.20 16.70
N ARG A 279 -15.46 -48.59 16.99
CA ARG A 279 -16.29 -49.40 16.10
C ARG A 279 -16.48 -48.73 14.73
N LEU A 280 -16.82 -47.43 14.72
CA LEU A 280 -16.95 -46.64 13.49
C LEU A 280 -15.62 -46.51 12.74
N ALA A 281 -14.50 -46.39 13.45
CA ALA A 281 -13.15 -46.31 12.89
C ALA A 281 -12.57 -47.67 12.42
N GLY A 282 -13.30 -48.77 12.64
CA GLY A 282 -12.86 -50.13 12.30
C GLY A 282 -11.63 -50.58 13.09
N VAL A 283 -11.49 -50.16 14.34
CA VAL A 283 -10.39 -50.54 15.25
C VAL A 283 -10.94 -51.03 16.59
N PRO A 284 -10.25 -51.96 17.28
CA PRO A 284 -10.64 -52.35 18.63
C PRO A 284 -10.45 -51.17 19.59
N TRP A 285 -11.37 -51.01 20.55
CA TRP A 285 -11.23 -50.01 21.60
C TRP A 285 -9.99 -50.29 22.46
N ASP A 286 -9.09 -49.32 22.50
CA ASP A 286 -7.84 -49.36 23.26
C ASP A 286 -7.73 -48.06 24.06
N ARG A 287 -7.96 -48.17 25.37
CA ARG A 287 -7.98 -47.01 26.29
C ARG A 287 -6.61 -46.34 26.39
N ASP A 288 -5.53 -47.12 26.36
CA ASP A 288 -4.18 -46.57 26.46
C ASP A 288 -3.83 -45.76 25.22
N LYS A 289 -4.12 -46.28 24.02
CA LYS A 289 -3.94 -45.52 22.77
C LYS A 289 -4.85 -44.29 22.69
N TRP A 290 -6.06 -44.35 23.24
CA TRP A 290 -6.93 -43.17 23.31
C TRP A 290 -6.32 -42.04 24.14
N LEU A 291 -5.65 -42.37 25.25
CA LEU A 291 -4.92 -41.42 26.09
C LEU A 291 -3.61 -40.94 25.45
N ASN A 292 -2.87 -41.86 24.83
CA ASN A 292 -1.43 -41.68 24.59
C ASN A 292 -1.03 -41.74 23.11
N ASP A 293 -1.93 -41.98 22.15
CA ASP A 293 -1.63 -41.97 20.72
C ASP A 293 -2.50 -40.92 19.97
N PRO A 294 -1.90 -39.79 19.55
CA PRO A 294 -2.60 -38.75 18.80
C PRO A 294 -3.25 -39.27 17.50
N ARG A 295 -2.65 -40.27 16.85
CA ARG A 295 -3.20 -40.86 15.63
C ARG A 295 -4.47 -41.63 15.93
N TYR A 296 -4.44 -42.44 16.98
CA TYR A 296 -5.58 -43.23 17.40
C TYR A 296 -6.72 -42.28 17.84
N ASN A 297 -6.43 -41.30 18.69
CA ASN A 297 -7.40 -40.31 19.15
C ASN A 297 -8.04 -39.51 17.99
N ALA A 298 -7.24 -38.98 17.06
CA ALA A 298 -7.75 -38.29 15.87
C ALA A 298 -8.59 -39.20 14.98
N LYS A 299 -8.19 -40.47 14.80
CA LYS A 299 -8.94 -41.44 13.99
C LYS A 299 -10.32 -41.72 14.59
N LEU A 300 -10.42 -41.83 15.92
CA LEU A 300 -11.69 -41.97 16.62
C LEU A 300 -12.58 -40.74 16.40
N GLY A 301 -12.03 -39.54 16.62
CA GLY A 301 -12.76 -38.29 16.42
C GLY A 301 -13.27 -38.13 14.99
N GLN A 302 -12.43 -38.44 13.99
CA GLN A 302 -12.79 -38.35 12.58
C GLN A 302 -13.93 -39.32 12.23
N ALA A 303 -13.85 -40.59 12.66
CA ALA A 303 -14.89 -41.56 12.40
C ALA A 303 -16.23 -41.19 13.07
N TYR A 304 -16.17 -40.67 14.30
CA TYR A 304 -17.35 -40.20 15.00
C TYR A 304 -17.97 -38.97 14.34
N PHE A 305 -17.16 -38.00 13.90
CA PHE A 305 -17.62 -36.84 13.16
C PHE A 305 -18.24 -37.21 11.81
N GLY A 306 -17.61 -38.12 11.05
CA GLY A 306 -18.16 -38.65 9.81
C GLY A 306 -19.54 -39.31 9.99
N ALA A 307 -19.75 -40.00 11.10
CA ALA A 307 -21.07 -40.53 11.46
C ALA A 307 -22.10 -39.42 11.75
N GLN A 308 -21.69 -38.29 12.34
CA GLN A 308 -22.58 -37.13 12.51
C GLN A 308 -22.90 -36.48 11.16
N MET A 309 -21.90 -36.32 10.28
CA MET A 309 -22.11 -35.81 8.92
C MET A 309 -23.14 -36.68 8.18
N GLN A 310 -23.01 -38.00 8.23
CA GLN A 310 -23.98 -38.91 7.63
C GLN A 310 -25.37 -38.80 8.25
N LYS A 311 -25.47 -38.72 9.59
CA LYS A 311 -26.76 -38.61 10.30
C LYS A 311 -27.56 -37.37 9.89
N TYR A 312 -26.88 -36.25 9.65
CA TYR A 312 -27.51 -34.96 9.34
C TYR A 312 -27.41 -34.59 7.85
N ASP A 313 -27.40 -35.58 6.95
CA ASP A 313 -27.41 -35.39 5.48
C ASP A 313 -26.29 -34.47 4.97
N ASN A 314 -25.09 -34.62 5.53
CA ASN A 314 -23.91 -33.80 5.30
C ASN A 314 -24.10 -32.30 5.63
N ASN A 315 -25.07 -31.94 6.48
CA ASN A 315 -25.19 -30.58 6.96
C ASN A 315 -24.08 -30.26 7.99
N PRO A 316 -23.14 -29.35 7.65
CA PRO A 316 -21.98 -29.09 8.50
C PRO A 316 -22.35 -28.42 9.83
N VAL A 317 -23.36 -27.55 9.85
CA VAL A 317 -23.80 -26.85 11.07
C VAL A 317 -24.36 -27.85 12.08
N LEU A 318 -25.21 -28.76 11.63
CA LEU A 318 -25.82 -29.78 12.50
C LEU A 318 -24.79 -30.80 12.99
N ALA A 319 -23.92 -31.28 12.10
CA ALA A 319 -22.91 -32.27 12.46
C ALA A 319 -21.87 -31.72 13.46
N VAL A 320 -21.40 -30.49 13.25
CA VAL A 320 -20.48 -29.80 14.18
C VAL A 320 -21.15 -29.54 15.52
N ALA A 321 -22.42 -29.13 15.54
CA ALA A 321 -23.19 -28.96 16.77
C ALA A 321 -23.35 -30.30 17.52
N ALA A 322 -23.62 -31.39 16.79
CA ALA A 322 -23.82 -32.71 17.36
C ALA A 322 -22.53 -33.32 17.90
N TYR A 323 -21.38 -33.00 17.31
CA TYR A 323 -20.09 -33.41 17.86
C TYR A 323 -19.85 -32.80 19.24
N ASN A 324 -20.13 -31.50 19.40
CA ASN A 324 -19.88 -30.76 20.64
C ASN A 324 -20.95 -30.98 21.72
N ALA A 325 -22.24 -30.94 21.36
CA ALA A 325 -23.35 -31.03 22.31
C ALA A 325 -24.00 -32.42 22.41
N GLY A 326 -23.62 -33.33 21.51
CA GLY A 326 -24.23 -34.64 21.36
C GLY A 326 -25.44 -34.62 20.41
N PRO A 327 -25.68 -35.72 19.67
CA PRO A 327 -26.75 -35.79 18.68
C PRO A 327 -28.16 -35.62 19.28
N GLY A 328 -28.41 -36.13 20.49
CA GLY A 328 -29.73 -35.99 21.12
C GLY A 328 -30.12 -34.54 21.45
N ALA A 329 -29.13 -33.68 21.75
CA ALA A 329 -29.39 -32.25 21.95
C ALA A 329 -29.79 -31.57 20.65
N VAL A 330 -29.07 -31.87 19.55
CA VAL A 330 -29.37 -31.33 18.22
C VAL A 330 -30.73 -31.79 17.71
N ASP A 331 -31.08 -33.07 17.88
CA ASP A 331 -32.40 -33.61 17.51
C ASP A 331 -33.52 -32.82 18.21
N GLY A 332 -33.39 -32.58 19.52
CA GLY A 332 -34.36 -31.77 20.27
C GLY A 332 -34.37 -30.28 19.88
N TRP A 333 -33.27 -29.73 19.34
CA TRP A 333 -33.23 -28.38 18.80
C TRP A 333 -33.89 -28.27 17.44
N LEU A 334 -33.77 -29.29 16.58
CA LEU A 334 -34.46 -29.35 15.29
C LEU A 334 -35.99 -29.26 15.48
N GLU A 335 -36.54 -29.93 16.49
CA GLU A 335 -37.97 -29.86 16.83
C GLU A 335 -38.41 -28.46 17.29
N LYS A 336 -37.54 -27.72 17.99
CA LYS A 336 -37.88 -26.43 18.62
C LYS A 336 -37.59 -25.21 17.74
N ILE A 337 -36.50 -25.26 17.00
CA ILE A 337 -35.98 -24.15 16.18
C ILE A 337 -36.44 -24.29 14.72
N GLY A 338 -36.65 -25.53 14.25
CA GLY A 338 -36.91 -25.87 12.86
C GLY A 338 -35.69 -26.50 12.18
N ASP A 339 -35.93 -27.34 11.17
CA ASP A 339 -34.88 -28.09 10.48
C ASP A 339 -34.32 -27.33 9.26
N PRO A 340 -33.04 -26.91 9.29
CA PRO A 340 -32.45 -26.15 8.20
C PRO A 340 -32.28 -26.95 6.90
N ARG A 341 -32.28 -28.28 6.95
CA ARG A 341 -32.20 -29.15 5.76
C ARG A 341 -33.48 -29.10 4.93
N THR A 342 -34.61 -28.80 5.58
CA THR A 342 -35.92 -28.71 4.95
C THR A 342 -36.28 -27.29 4.51
N GLY A 343 -35.44 -26.30 4.84
CA GLY A 343 -35.69 -24.88 4.59
C GLY A 343 -36.64 -24.20 5.57
N GLN A 344 -37.06 -24.87 6.65
CA GLN A 344 -37.86 -24.25 7.73
C GLN A 344 -37.14 -23.06 8.37
N VAL A 345 -35.82 -23.16 8.49
CA VAL A 345 -34.90 -22.08 8.87
C VAL A 345 -33.64 -22.16 8.02
N SER A 346 -32.85 -21.09 7.96
CA SER A 346 -31.50 -21.16 7.39
C SER A 346 -30.50 -21.74 8.39
N ASN A 347 -29.37 -22.25 7.89
CA ASN A 347 -28.24 -22.68 8.73
C ASN A 347 -27.75 -21.58 9.67
N ALA A 348 -27.73 -20.32 9.22
CA ALA A 348 -27.33 -19.18 10.04
C ALA A 348 -28.34 -18.91 11.18
N GLN A 349 -29.64 -18.98 10.89
CA GLN A 349 -30.69 -18.85 11.91
C GLN A 349 -30.65 -19.98 12.93
N PHE A 350 -30.48 -21.23 12.47
CA PHE A 350 -30.34 -22.38 13.36
C PHE A 350 -29.13 -22.21 14.29
N ALA A 351 -27.96 -21.92 13.74
CA ALA A 351 -26.73 -21.72 14.51
C ALA A 351 -26.87 -20.60 15.54
N ALA A 352 -27.50 -19.47 15.18
CA ALA A 352 -27.75 -18.35 16.08
C ALA A 352 -28.74 -18.68 17.21
N ALA A 353 -29.66 -19.63 16.99
CA ALA A 353 -30.69 -20.02 17.96
C ALA A 353 -30.27 -21.17 18.90
N ILE A 354 -29.08 -21.79 18.69
CA ILE A 354 -28.55 -22.85 19.57
C ILE A 354 -28.54 -22.37 21.03
N PRO A 355 -29.22 -23.07 21.98
CA PRO A 355 -29.35 -22.60 23.37
C PRO A 355 -28.04 -22.57 24.17
N TYR A 356 -27.11 -23.46 23.85
CA TYR A 356 -25.82 -23.54 24.55
C TYR A 356 -24.84 -22.53 23.95
N ASP A 357 -24.44 -21.54 24.72
CA ASP A 357 -23.48 -20.52 24.27
C ASP A 357 -22.14 -21.12 23.83
N GLU A 358 -21.66 -22.14 24.55
CA GLU A 358 -20.46 -22.90 24.20
C GLU A 358 -20.58 -23.49 22.79
N THR A 359 -21.66 -24.23 22.52
CA THR A 359 -21.90 -24.90 21.23
C THR A 359 -22.17 -23.91 20.10
N ARG A 360 -22.97 -22.86 20.35
CA ARG A 360 -23.23 -21.79 19.38
C ARG A 360 -21.94 -21.12 18.91
N ASN A 361 -21.04 -20.85 19.86
CA ASN A 361 -19.72 -20.28 19.55
C ASN A 361 -18.81 -21.28 18.85
N TYR A 362 -18.85 -22.55 19.26
CA TYR A 362 -18.07 -23.63 18.64
C TYR A 362 -18.45 -23.80 17.16
N VAL A 363 -19.73 -23.89 16.85
CA VAL A 363 -20.27 -24.01 15.48
C VAL A 363 -19.80 -22.86 14.62
N ALA A 364 -20.00 -21.61 15.06
CA ALA A 364 -19.63 -20.42 14.30
C ALA A 364 -18.13 -20.39 13.94
N LYS A 365 -17.25 -20.78 14.89
CA LYS A 365 -15.80 -20.81 14.68
C LYS A 365 -15.40 -21.88 13.67
N VAL A 366 -15.88 -23.12 13.87
CA VAL A 366 -15.53 -24.25 13.01
C VAL A 366 -16.03 -24.04 11.59
N THR A 367 -17.32 -23.70 11.39
CA THR A 367 -17.87 -23.54 10.05
C THR A 367 -17.38 -22.28 9.35
N GLY A 368 -17.04 -21.23 10.10
CA GLY A 368 -16.50 -19.99 9.56
C GLY A 368 -15.08 -20.15 9.00
N SER A 369 -14.22 -20.90 9.69
CA SER A 369 -12.80 -21.06 9.33
C SER A 369 -12.52 -22.24 8.41
N ALA A 370 -13.30 -23.32 8.47
CA ALA A 370 -13.04 -24.55 7.74
C ALA A 370 -12.86 -24.33 6.22
N GLY A 371 -13.70 -23.47 5.63
CA GLY A 371 -13.67 -23.20 4.19
C GLY A 371 -12.38 -22.57 3.67
N ALA A 372 -11.58 -21.97 4.56
CA ALA A 372 -10.30 -21.32 4.26
C ALA A 372 -9.08 -22.22 4.45
N ILE A 373 -9.25 -23.41 5.05
CA ILE A 373 -8.18 -24.39 5.24
C ILE A 373 -7.89 -25.04 3.87
N PRO A 374 -6.66 -24.91 3.31
CA PRO A 374 -6.32 -25.60 2.07
C PRO A 374 -6.46 -27.12 2.23
N GLY A 375 -6.93 -27.83 1.20
CA GLY A 375 -7.04 -29.29 1.24
C GLY A 375 -5.71 -30.00 1.56
N SER A 376 -4.59 -29.44 1.09
CA SER A 376 -3.23 -29.89 1.41
C SER A 376 -2.85 -29.70 2.88
N ALA A 377 -3.49 -28.76 3.59
CA ALA A 377 -3.23 -28.42 4.98
C ALA A 377 -4.17 -29.13 5.96
N THR A 378 -5.04 -30.03 5.49
CA THR A 378 -5.97 -30.76 6.37
C THR A 378 -5.27 -31.80 7.23
N MET A 379 -5.84 -32.09 8.38
CA MET A 379 -5.35 -33.10 9.32
C MET A 379 -5.36 -34.51 8.70
N GLU A 380 -6.35 -34.78 7.85
CA GLU A 380 -6.40 -36.02 7.07
C GLU A 380 -5.18 -36.14 6.15
N ASN A 381 -4.84 -35.09 5.41
CA ASN A 381 -3.67 -35.09 4.52
C ASN A 381 -2.37 -35.29 5.31
N LEU A 382 -2.19 -34.59 6.43
CA LEU A 382 -1.05 -34.76 7.33
C LEU A 382 -0.91 -36.22 7.78
N SER A 383 -2.00 -36.84 8.24
CA SER A 383 -1.99 -38.21 8.76
C SER A 383 -1.70 -39.28 7.71
N ARG A 384 -1.88 -38.96 6.42
CA ARG A 384 -1.58 -39.84 5.28
C ARG A 384 -0.11 -39.79 4.86
N GLN A 385 0.65 -38.79 5.31
CA GLN A 385 2.04 -38.67 4.92
C GLN A 385 2.88 -39.85 5.44
N PRO A 386 3.82 -40.42 4.66
CA PRO A 386 4.61 -41.56 5.11
C PRO A 386 5.41 -41.30 6.39
N PHE A 387 5.95 -40.09 6.53
CA PHE A 387 6.68 -39.69 7.74
C PHE A 387 5.82 -39.72 9.00
N TRP A 388 4.49 -39.58 8.88
CA TRP A 388 3.57 -39.62 10.01
C TRP A 388 3.65 -40.95 10.76
N ASN A 389 3.81 -42.06 10.03
CA ASN A 389 3.94 -43.39 10.62
C ASN A 389 5.25 -43.57 11.40
N ALA A 390 6.30 -42.84 11.00
CA ALA A 390 7.65 -42.94 11.57
C ALA A 390 7.84 -42.08 12.83
N MET A 391 6.92 -41.14 13.11
CA MET A 391 6.98 -40.25 14.27
C MET A 391 6.52 -40.90 15.57
N SER A 392 7.19 -40.52 16.67
CA SER A 392 6.71 -40.76 18.02
C SER A 392 5.41 -39.97 18.32
N PRO A 393 4.61 -40.40 19.31
CA PRO A 393 3.39 -39.69 19.71
C PRO A 393 3.61 -38.20 20.02
N ASP A 394 4.68 -37.84 20.75
CA ASP A 394 5.00 -36.44 21.04
C ASP A 394 5.26 -35.62 19.78
N LYS A 395 6.01 -36.18 18.82
CA LYS A 395 6.31 -35.50 17.54
C LYS A 395 5.07 -35.35 16.67
N LYS A 396 4.16 -36.32 16.68
CA LYS A 396 2.84 -36.22 16.04
C LYS A 396 2.03 -35.07 16.64
N SER A 397 1.94 -34.99 17.97
CA SER A 397 1.25 -33.89 18.66
C SER A 397 1.87 -32.53 18.32
N GLN A 398 3.20 -32.41 18.35
CA GLN A 398 3.91 -31.18 17.99
C GLN A 398 3.60 -30.76 16.54
N MET A 399 3.60 -31.71 15.61
CA MET A 399 3.30 -31.44 14.20
C MET A 399 1.83 -31.02 14.00
N MET A 400 0.87 -31.70 14.64
CA MET A 400 -0.53 -31.31 14.60
C MET A 400 -0.75 -29.90 15.14
N SER A 401 -0.14 -29.58 16.28
CA SER A 401 -0.22 -28.24 16.85
C SER A 401 0.41 -27.18 15.93
N LYS A 402 1.54 -27.51 15.30
CA LYS A 402 2.19 -26.62 14.32
C LYS A 402 1.29 -26.35 13.11
N VAL A 403 0.63 -27.37 12.56
CA VAL A 403 -0.32 -27.23 11.44
C VAL A 403 -1.59 -26.50 11.88
N ALA A 404 -2.13 -26.78 13.05
CA ALA A 404 -3.27 -26.05 13.60
C ALA A 404 -2.93 -24.56 13.80
N GLY A 405 -1.74 -24.25 14.32
CA GLY A 405 -1.26 -22.87 14.48
C GLY A 405 -1.25 -22.07 13.17
N LEU A 406 -1.05 -22.72 12.02
CA LEU A 406 -1.14 -22.05 10.71
C LEU A 406 -2.52 -21.48 10.41
N TYR A 407 -3.60 -22.12 10.87
CA TYR A 407 -4.95 -21.66 10.61
C TYR A 407 -5.21 -20.30 11.29
N ASP A 408 -4.73 -20.14 12.53
CA ASP A 408 -4.86 -18.86 13.25
C ASP A 408 -3.96 -17.78 12.65
N MET A 409 -2.73 -18.12 12.26
CA MET A 409 -1.84 -17.20 11.54
C MET A 409 -2.45 -16.75 10.20
N GLN A 410 -3.05 -17.67 9.45
CA GLN A 410 -3.70 -17.38 8.17
C GLN A 410 -4.92 -16.49 8.37
N ALA A 411 -5.77 -16.81 9.36
CA ALA A 411 -6.91 -15.96 9.72
C ALA A 411 -6.44 -14.56 10.13
N ALA A 412 -5.36 -14.45 10.91
CA ALA A 412 -4.78 -13.17 11.33
C ALA A 412 -4.24 -12.34 10.16
N ALA A 413 -3.43 -12.94 9.27
CA ALA A 413 -2.96 -12.28 8.06
C ALA A 413 -4.16 -11.87 7.17
N GLY A 414 -5.15 -12.74 7.06
CA GLY A 414 -6.38 -12.50 6.34
C GLY A 414 -7.19 -11.32 6.88
N ARG A 415 -7.29 -11.16 8.21
CA ARG A 415 -7.95 -9.99 8.83
C ARG A 415 -7.30 -8.69 8.40
N VAL A 416 -5.97 -8.62 8.42
CA VAL A 416 -5.24 -7.41 8.01
C VAL A 416 -5.51 -7.10 6.54
N ALA A 417 -5.48 -8.13 5.68
CA ALA A 417 -5.79 -7.97 4.26
C ALA A 417 -7.24 -7.49 4.03
N ILE A 418 -8.21 -8.07 4.72
CA ILE A 418 -9.61 -7.67 4.64
C ILE A 418 -9.83 -6.25 5.17
N GLN A 419 -9.20 -5.87 6.29
CA GLN A 419 -9.27 -4.50 6.81
C GLN A 419 -8.71 -3.48 5.81
N GLY A 420 -7.57 -3.79 5.17
CA GLY A 420 -7.02 -2.97 4.09
C GLY A 420 -7.98 -2.86 2.91
N ARG A 421 -8.54 -4.00 2.46
CA ARG A 421 -9.55 -4.01 1.38
C ARG A 421 -10.81 -3.22 1.75
N MET A 422 -11.29 -3.28 3.00
CA MET A 422 -12.44 -2.47 3.44
C MET A 422 -12.15 -0.98 3.28
N GLN A 423 -10.95 -0.52 3.63
CA GLN A 423 -10.54 0.87 3.45
C GLN A 423 -10.46 1.26 1.97
N ASP A 424 -9.86 0.40 1.15
CA ASP A 424 -9.76 0.60 -0.31
C ASP A 424 -11.15 0.64 -0.97
N ASP A 425 -12.04 -0.26 -0.56
CA ASP A 425 -13.42 -0.35 -1.03
C ASP A 425 -14.22 0.91 -0.64
N LEU A 426 -14.07 1.40 0.59
CA LEU A 426 -14.67 2.66 1.02
C LEU A 426 -14.12 3.86 0.22
N ALA A 427 -12.82 3.89 -0.08
CA ALA A 427 -12.22 4.94 -0.90
C ALA A 427 -12.73 4.90 -2.36
N LYS A 428 -12.85 3.70 -2.95
CA LYS A 428 -13.45 3.50 -4.28
C LYS A 428 -14.92 3.89 -4.30
N LEU A 429 -15.69 3.50 -3.28
CA LEU A 429 -17.07 3.90 -3.10
C LEU A 429 -17.19 5.43 -3.11
N GLU A 430 -16.40 6.11 -2.27
CA GLU A 430 -16.35 7.57 -2.22
C GLU A 430 -15.95 8.21 -3.56
N ALA A 431 -15.09 7.56 -4.34
CA ALA A 431 -14.75 8.01 -5.69
C ALA A 431 -15.83 7.67 -6.75
N GLY A 432 -16.96 7.07 -6.36
CA GLY A 432 -18.00 6.61 -7.27
C GLY A 432 -17.51 5.52 -8.23
N GLN A 433 -16.55 4.70 -7.82
CA GLN A 433 -16.04 3.57 -8.60
C GLN A 433 -16.80 2.28 -8.26
N PRO A 434 -16.81 1.28 -9.15
CA PRO A 434 -17.38 -0.02 -8.84
C PRO A 434 -16.56 -0.74 -7.75
N VAL A 435 -17.26 -1.29 -6.77
CA VAL A 435 -16.70 -2.13 -5.71
C VAL A 435 -17.38 -3.50 -5.77
N THR A 436 -16.61 -4.55 -5.53
CA THR A 436 -17.13 -5.89 -5.22
C THR A 436 -17.00 -6.06 -3.71
N PRO A 437 -18.11 -5.96 -2.94
CA PRO A 437 -18.05 -6.00 -1.49
C PRO A 437 -17.46 -7.30 -0.96
N ILE A 438 -16.77 -7.22 0.18
CA ILE A 438 -16.34 -8.39 0.95
C ILE A 438 -17.58 -9.18 1.38
N SER A 439 -17.63 -10.45 1.02
CA SER A 439 -18.75 -11.34 1.37
C SER A 439 -18.72 -11.75 2.85
N ALA A 440 -19.87 -12.19 3.37
CA ALA A 440 -19.98 -12.64 4.75
C ALA A 440 -19.10 -13.88 5.02
N ARG A 441 -18.81 -14.67 3.97
CA ARG A 441 -17.93 -15.84 4.05
C ARG A 441 -16.46 -15.44 4.14
N GLU A 442 -16.00 -14.51 3.30
CA GLU A 442 -14.65 -13.95 3.40
C GLU A 442 -14.42 -13.34 4.78
N TRP A 443 -15.43 -12.65 5.32
CA TRP A 443 -15.39 -12.12 6.68
C TRP A 443 -15.31 -13.23 7.75
N ALA A 444 -16.20 -14.21 7.68
CA ALA A 444 -16.23 -15.34 8.63
C ALA A 444 -14.93 -16.15 8.65
N ALA A 445 -14.28 -16.31 7.49
CA ALA A 445 -13.01 -17.03 7.34
C ALA A 445 -11.84 -16.43 8.11
N VAL A 446 -11.89 -15.13 8.40
CA VAL A 446 -10.82 -14.42 9.12
C VAL A 446 -11.17 -14.12 10.56
N MET A 447 -12.38 -14.43 11.01
CA MET A 447 -12.79 -14.14 12.38
C MET A 447 -11.83 -14.81 13.38
N PRO A 448 -11.36 -14.09 14.41
CA PRO A 448 -10.42 -14.68 15.35
C PRO A 448 -11.09 -15.82 16.11
N LEU A 449 -10.49 -16.99 16.04
CA LEU A 449 -11.02 -18.21 16.66
C LEU A 449 -11.02 -18.11 18.20
N GLN A 450 -10.16 -17.27 18.78
CA GLN A 450 -10.10 -17.07 20.23
C GLN A 450 -10.80 -15.79 20.72
N ALA A 451 -11.38 -14.98 19.83
CA ALA A 451 -11.98 -13.71 20.21
C ALA A 451 -13.12 -13.89 21.23
N ALA A 452 -13.11 -13.05 22.26
CA ALA A 452 -14.16 -13.01 23.25
C ALA A 452 -15.51 -12.65 22.59
N PRO A 453 -16.67 -13.06 23.15
CA PRO A 453 -17.98 -12.72 22.58
C PRO A 453 -18.17 -11.22 22.30
N ALA A 454 -17.72 -10.35 23.21
CA ALA A 454 -17.80 -8.90 23.04
C ALA A 454 -16.96 -8.39 21.85
N GLU A 455 -15.76 -8.92 21.68
CA GLU A 455 -14.87 -8.57 20.57
C GLU A 455 -15.48 -8.98 19.23
N ARG A 456 -16.07 -10.19 19.15
CA ARG A 456 -16.77 -10.67 17.95
C ARG A 456 -17.99 -9.83 17.61
N MET A 457 -18.79 -9.43 18.60
CA MET A 457 -19.94 -8.53 18.38
C MET A 457 -19.49 -7.18 17.80
N GLN A 458 -18.37 -6.64 18.29
CA GLN A 458 -17.82 -5.39 17.77
C GLN A 458 -17.32 -5.56 16.32
N MET A 459 -16.62 -6.65 16.03
CA MET A 459 -16.17 -6.99 14.68
C MET A 459 -17.35 -7.13 13.71
N GLU A 460 -18.38 -7.88 14.10
CA GLU A 460 -19.60 -8.05 13.32
C GLU A 460 -20.29 -6.72 13.04
N LYS A 461 -20.37 -5.83 14.04
CA LYS A 461 -20.89 -4.47 13.86
C LYS A 461 -20.10 -3.68 12.82
N THR A 462 -18.76 -3.77 12.83
CA THR A 462 -17.92 -3.12 11.82
C THR A 462 -18.21 -3.66 10.41
N TYR A 463 -18.33 -4.98 10.26
CA TYR A 463 -18.65 -5.59 8.97
C TYR A 463 -20.05 -5.18 8.47
N GLN A 464 -21.04 -5.13 9.36
CA GLN A 464 -22.38 -4.65 9.04
C GLN A 464 -22.33 -3.19 8.57
N GLN A 465 -21.63 -2.31 9.28
CA GLN A 465 -21.46 -0.91 8.85
C GLN A 465 -20.80 -0.79 7.47
N TYR A 466 -19.80 -1.62 7.19
CA TYR A 466 -19.18 -1.71 5.86
C TYR A 466 -20.18 -2.15 4.79
N GLN A 467 -20.93 -3.24 5.01
CA GLN A 467 -21.96 -3.71 4.07
C GLN A 467 -23.02 -2.65 3.81
N GLN A 468 -23.44 -1.97 4.88
CA GLN A 468 -24.39 -0.88 4.81
C GLN A 468 -23.86 0.27 3.96
N ALA A 469 -22.59 0.68 4.12
CA ALA A 469 -21.97 1.69 3.28
C ALA A 469 -21.94 1.26 1.80
N MET A 470 -21.64 -0.01 1.51
CA MET A 470 -21.61 -0.53 0.14
C MET A 470 -22.97 -0.42 -0.58
N THR A 471 -24.09 -0.36 0.14
CA THR A 471 -25.41 -0.10 -0.47
C THR A 471 -25.52 1.28 -1.14
N LEU A 472 -24.65 2.23 -0.77
CA LEU A 472 -24.59 3.56 -1.39
C LEU A 472 -23.93 3.55 -2.77
N GLN A 473 -23.34 2.43 -3.21
CA GLN A 473 -22.60 2.38 -4.47
C GLN A 473 -23.40 2.90 -5.69
N PRO A 474 -24.65 2.49 -5.95
CA PRO A 474 -25.38 2.96 -7.13
C PRO A 474 -25.65 4.47 -7.10
N VAL A 475 -25.98 5.01 -5.92
CA VAL A 475 -26.25 6.44 -5.77
C VAL A 475 -24.96 7.26 -5.86
N TYR A 476 -23.86 6.81 -5.25
CA TYR A 476 -22.58 7.50 -5.32
C TYR A 476 -22.01 7.50 -6.74
N GLN A 477 -22.13 6.38 -7.46
CA GLN A 477 -21.80 6.31 -8.89
C GLN A 477 -22.61 7.33 -9.69
N THR A 478 -23.92 7.40 -9.45
CA THR A 478 -24.80 8.35 -10.14
C THR A 478 -24.45 9.81 -9.81
N ILE A 479 -24.17 10.11 -8.53
CA ILE A 479 -23.76 11.46 -8.09
C ILE A 479 -22.44 11.87 -8.75
N VAL A 480 -21.44 10.98 -8.77
CA VAL A 480 -20.09 11.31 -9.26
C VAL A 480 -20.03 11.34 -10.79
N GLN A 481 -20.67 10.40 -11.48
CA GLN A 481 -20.53 10.24 -12.94
C GLN A 481 -21.69 10.86 -13.75
N GLY A 482 -22.85 11.01 -13.13
CA GLY A 482 -24.06 11.56 -13.74
C GLY A 482 -24.17 13.08 -13.63
N SER A 483 -25.14 13.64 -14.36
CA SER A 483 -25.51 15.05 -14.29
C SER A 483 -26.02 15.45 -12.90
N ALA A 484 -26.01 16.75 -12.59
CA ALA A 484 -26.53 17.25 -11.32
C ALA A 484 -27.99 16.81 -11.06
N GLN A 485 -28.84 16.80 -12.10
CA GLN A 485 -30.23 16.36 -12.00
C GLN A 485 -30.35 14.87 -11.71
N GLN A 486 -29.54 14.02 -12.36
CA GLN A 486 -29.51 12.58 -12.09
C GLN A 486 -29.07 12.29 -10.66
N GLY A 487 -28.05 13.00 -10.16
CA GLY A 487 -27.61 12.89 -8.76
C GLY A 487 -28.71 13.28 -7.78
N ILE A 488 -29.40 14.41 -8.01
CA ILE A 488 -30.54 14.85 -7.19
C ILE A 488 -31.64 13.79 -7.18
N ALA A 489 -32.04 13.28 -8.34
CA ALA A 489 -33.07 12.26 -8.47
C ALA A 489 -32.70 10.95 -7.77
N ALA A 490 -31.45 10.50 -7.89
CA ALA A 490 -30.95 9.30 -7.23
C ALA A 490 -30.96 9.42 -5.70
N VAL A 491 -30.58 10.58 -5.15
CA VAL A 491 -30.67 10.85 -3.71
C VAL A 491 -32.13 10.92 -3.26
N GLN A 492 -33.00 11.60 -4.00
CA GLN A 492 -34.43 11.69 -3.67
C GLN A 492 -35.12 10.32 -3.66
N ALA A 493 -34.72 9.40 -4.55
CA ALA A 493 -35.24 8.04 -4.58
C ALA A 493 -34.93 7.23 -3.30
N MET A 494 -33.93 7.63 -2.52
CA MET A 494 -33.56 7.01 -1.24
C MET A 494 -34.32 7.58 -0.03
N MET A 495 -35.18 8.59 -0.23
CA MET A 495 -35.86 9.26 0.87
C MET A 495 -36.66 8.25 1.72
N PRO A 496 -36.38 8.13 3.03
CA PRO A 496 -37.06 7.18 3.89
C PRO A 496 -38.50 7.63 4.18
N LYS A 497 -39.39 6.66 4.41
CA LYS A 497 -40.76 6.91 4.89
C LYS A 497 -40.83 6.61 6.38
N GLU A 498 -41.54 7.42 7.17
CA GLU A 498 -41.66 7.20 8.63
C GLU A 498 -42.21 5.81 9.00
N SER A 499 -43.00 5.21 8.09
CA SER A 499 -43.51 3.84 8.24
C SER A 499 -42.52 2.73 7.89
N ASP A 500 -41.30 3.06 7.46
CA ASP A 500 -40.27 2.07 7.15
C ASP A 500 -39.80 1.36 8.42
N PRO A 501 -39.76 0.01 8.44
CA PRO A 501 -39.28 -0.75 9.60
C PRO A 501 -37.88 -0.36 10.07
N ASP A 502 -37.01 0.04 9.13
CA ASP A 502 -35.62 0.47 9.36
C ASP A 502 -35.43 1.97 9.10
N PHE A 503 -36.45 2.80 9.41
CA PHE A 503 -36.45 4.24 9.12
C PHE A 503 -35.14 4.95 9.50
N LYS A 504 -34.66 4.74 10.73
CA LYS A 504 -33.42 5.38 11.23
C LYS A 504 -32.21 5.05 10.36
N TYR A 505 -32.08 3.78 9.97
CA TYR A 505 -30.98 3.33 9.13
C TYR A 505 -31.07 3.92 7.71
N LYS A 506 -32.26 3.89 7.09
CA LYS A 506 -32.47 4.51 5.77
C LYS A 506 -32.24 6.03 5.81
N ALA A 507 -32.60 6.69 6.91
CA ALA A 507 -32.35 8.12 7.12
C ALA A 507 -30.85 8.45 7.21
N GLU A 508 -30.04 7.60 7.87
CA GLU A 508 -28.58 7.75 7.89
C GLU A 508 -27.97 7.60 6.49
N LEU A 509 -28.39 6.58 5.72
CA LEU A 509 -27.93 6.41 4.33
C LEU A 509 -28.33 7.60 3.43
N TYR A 510 -29.57 8.07 3.54
CA TYR A 510 -30.07 9.23 2.81
C TYR A 510 -29.26 10.49 3.14
N SER A 511 -28.98 10.74 4.42
CA SER A 511 -28.14 11.85 4.88
C SER A 511 -26.72 11.78 4.31
N SER A 512 -26.11 10.59 4.26
CA SER A 512 -24.79 10.39 3.64
C SER A 512 -24.83 10.68 2.13
N ALA A 513 -25.87 10.22 1.43
CA ALA A 513 -26.06 10.50 0.01
C ALA A 513 -26.26 12.00 -0.28
N GLN A 514 -27.01 12.72 0.56
CA GLN A 514 -27.15 14.18 0.48
C GLN A 514 -25.82 14.91 0.70
N ALA A 515 -25.06 14.51 1.73
CA ALA A 515 -23.74 15.09 2.00
C ALA A 515 -22.80 14.88 0.80
N LYS A 516 -22.81 13.67 0.21
CA LYS A 516 -22.02 13.36 -0.98
C LYS A 516 -22.41 14.19 -2.19
N LEU A 517 -23.70 14.34 -2.45
CA LEU A 517 -24.22 15.19 -3.53
C LEU A 517 -23.74 16.63 -3.38
N ASN A 518 -23.90 17.21 -2.19
CA ASN A 518 -23.46 18.57 -1.90
C ASN A 518 -21.95 18.74 -2.06
N GLN A 519 -21.17 17.76 -1.60
CA GLN A 519 -19.71 17.75 -1.76
C GLN A 519 -19.30 17.76 -3.23
N VAL A 520 -19.90 16.89 -4.05
CA VAL A 520 -19.57 16.79 -5.49
C VAL A 520 -20.03 18.01 -6.25
N GLN A 521 -21.22 18.54 -5.99
CA GLN A 521 -21.71 19.78 -6.59
C GLN A 521 -20.79 20.95 -6.27
N LYS A 522 -20.39 21.10 -5.00
CA LYS A 522 -19.46 22.14 -4.58
C LYS A 522 -18.13 22.03 -5.32
N ALA A 523 -17.54 20.84 -5.41
CA ALA A 523 -16.28 20.62 -6.10
C ALA A 523 -16.36 20.92 -7.60
N ARG A 524 -17.43 20.49 -8.27
CA ARG A 524 -17.71 20.78 -9.68
C ARG A 524 -17.81 22.29 -9.95
N GLU A 525 -18.45 23.03 -9.06
CA GLU A 525 -18.66 24.47 -9.27
C GLU A 525 -17.45 25.32 -8.87
N SER A 526 -16.70 24.93 -7.83
CA SER A 526 -15.56 25.71 -7.32
C SER A 526 -14.33 25.65 -8.23
N ASP A 527 -14.01 24.45 -8.73
CA ASP A 527 -12.91 24.20 -9.65
C ASP A 527 -13.28 23.04 -10.61
N PRO A 528 -14.11 23.33 -11.64
CA PRO A 528 -14.54 22.33 -12.61
C PRO A 528 -13.39 21.67 -13.35
N GLY A 529 -12.33 22.42 -13.66
CA GLY A 529 -11.18 21.92 -14.40
C GLY A 529 -10.46 20.82 -13.64
N ASN A 530 -10.17 21.07 -12.36
CA ASN A 530 -9.52 20.07 -11.50
C ASN A 530 -10.42 18.85 -11.26
N TRP A 531 -11.71 19.08 -10.97
CA TRP A 531 -12.65 17.98 -10.74
C TRP A 531 -12.77 17.09 -11.99
N LEU A 532 -12.88 17.69 -13.18
CA LEU A 532 -12.97 16.95 -14.44
C LEU A 532 -11.68 16.24 -14.81
N GLN A 533 -10.52 16.81 -14.51
CA GLN A 533 -9.23 16.15 -14.70
C GLN A 533 -9.15 14.82 -13.94
N GLN A 534 -9.76 14.76 -12.75
CA GLN A 534 -9.76 13.58 -11.90
C GLN A 534 -10.85 12.57 -12.26
N ASN A 535 -12.02 13.05 -12.72
CA ASN A 535 -13.23 12.23 -12.85
C ASN A 535 -13.70 11.98 -14.29
N SER A 536 -13.12 12.66 -15.29
CA SER A 536 -13.45 12.46 -16.70
C SER A 536 -12.24 11.92 -17.48
N PRO A 537 -12.28 10.66 -17.96
CA PRO A 537 -11.19 10.07 -18.74
C PRO A 537 -10.81 10.90 -19.97
N VAL A 538 -11.81 11.49 -20.62
CA VAL A 538 -11.64 12.35 -21.80
C VAL A 538 -10.85 13.60 -21.46
N VAL A 539 -11.20 14.28 -20.36
CA VAL A 539 -10.51 15.50 -19.93
C VAL A 539 -9.10 15.14 -19.45
N LYS A 540 -8.94 14.02 -18.74
CA LYS A 540 -7.63 13.51 -18.33
C LYS A 540 -6.69 13.28 -19.54
N SER A 541 -7.19 12.68 -20.62
CA SER A 541 -6.43 12.52 -21.86
C SER A 541 -6.08 13.86 -22.51
N ALA A 542 -7.02 14.81 -22.56
CA ALA A 542 -6.76 16.14 -23.11
C ALA A 542 -5.72 16.93 -22.28
N PHE A 543 -5.68 16.74 -20.95
CA PHE A 543 -4.63 17.28 -20.10
C PHE A 543 -3.25 16.73 -20.43
N ALA A 544 -3.16 15.41 -20.63
CA ALA A 544 -1.89 14.77 -21.01
C ALA A 544 -1.40 15.29 -22.38
N GLU A 545 -2.31 15.53 -23.32
CA GLU A 545 -1.97 16.13 -24.62
C GLU A 545 -1.46 17.56 -24.47
N TYR A 546 -2.12 18.37 -23.64
CA TYR A 546 -1.68 19.74 -23.33
C TYR A 546 -0.30 19.81 -22.69
N GLN A 547 0.00 18.89 -21.77
CA GLN A 547 1.31 18.81 -21.13
C GLN A 547 2.43 18.54 -22.15
N ASN A 548 2.15 17.76 -23.20
CA ASN A 548 3.11 17.44 -24.25
C ASN A 548 3.17 18.52 -25.36
N ASN A 549 2.05 19.16 -25.65
CA ASN A 549 1.92 20.19 -26.67
C ASN A 549 1.02 21.33 -26.17
N GLN A 550 1.64 22.41 -25.72
CA GLN A 550 0.92 23.57 -25.19
C GLN A 550 0.04 24.29 -26.22
N GLN A 551 0.22 24.06 -27.52
CA GLN A 551 -0.67 24.58 -28.57
C GLN A 551 -2.04 23.88 -28.61
N SER A 552 -2.20 22.75 -27.89
CA SER A 552 -3.48 22.05 -27.78
C SER A 552 -4.42 22.64 -26.73
N GLY A 553 -4.18 23.86 -26.25
CA GLY A 553 -5.03 24.53 -25.26
C GLY A 553 -6.48 24.67 -25.69
N GLU A 554 -6.73 24.97 -26.98
CA GLU A 554 -8.10 25.01 -27.52
C GLU A 554 -8.80 23.63 -27.40
N TYR A 555 -8.07 22.54 -27.70
CA TYR A 555 -8.59 21.18 -27.58
C TYR A 555 -8.92 20.83 -26.12
N LEU A 556 -8.02 21.12 -25.19
CA LEU A 556 -8.23 20.91 -23.75
C LEU A 556 -9.52 21.59 -23.27
N VAL A 557 -9.67 22.90 -23.55
CA VAL A 557 -10.85 23.65 -23.13
C VAL A 557 -12.12 23.10 -23.78
N SER A 558 -12.06 22.68 -25.05
CA SER A 558 -13.22 22.08 -25.72
C SER A 558 -13.71 20.81 -25.02
N ARG A 559 -12.80 19.95 -24.52
CA ARG A 559 -13.16 18.73 -23.80
C ARG A 559 -13.72 19.03 -22.42
N ILE A 560 -13.15 20.00 -21.72
CA ILE A 560 -13.67 20.46 -20.43
C ILE A 560 -15.09 21.01 -20.60
N GLN A 561 -15.32 21.88 -21.59
CA GLN A 561 -16.62 22.50 -21.80
C GLN A 561 -17.69 21.46 -22.17
N ALA A 562 -17.38 20.52 -23.06
CA ALA A 562 -18.31 19.43 -23.39
C ALA A 562 -18.72 18.60 -22.16
N GLU A 563 -17.80 18.32 -21.24
CA GLU A 563 -18.11 17.58 -20.02
C GLU A 563 -18.86 18.44 -18.99
N LYS A 564 -18.57 19.74 -18.90
CA LYS A 564 -19.36 20.67 -18.10
C LYS A 564 -20.81 20.70 -18.58
N ASP A 565 -21.03 20.77 -19.88
CA ASP A 565 -22.36 20.78 -20.49
C ASP A 565 -23.09 19.45 -20.22
N ARG A 566 -22.42 18.31 -20.41
CA ARG A 566 -22.97 16.98 -20.08
C ARG A 566 -23.41 16.86 -18.62
N LEU A 567 -22.62 17.43 -17.70
CA LEU A 567 -22.84 17.30 -16.27
C LEU A 567 -23.72 18.40 -15.66
N GLY A 568 -24.02 19.46 -16.43
CA GLY A 568 -24.77 20.63 -15.99
C GLY A 568 -23.99 21.53 -15.02
N ILE A 569 -22.68 21.67 -15.22
CA ILE A 569 -21.82 22.52 -14.39
C ILE A 569 -21.93 23.98 -14.87
N ASN A 570 -22.34 24.89 -13.98
CA ASN A 570 -22.65 26.28 -14.34
C ASN A 570 -21.45 27.24 -14.18
N SER A 571 -20.39 26.80 -13.51
CA SER A 571 -19.18 27.59 -13.28
C SER A 571 -18.59 28.14 -14.57
N LYS A 572 -18.24 29.43 -14.58
CA LYS A 572 -17.55 30.07 -15.71
C LYS A 572 -16.08 29.65 -15.84
N LYS A 573 -15.49 29.14 -14.75
CA LYS A 573 -14.13 28.59 -14.75
C LYS A 573 -14.03 27.40 -15.70
N VAL A 574 -12.85 27.20 -16.26
CA VAL A 574 -12.57 26.09 -17.18
C VAL A 574 -11.32 25.37 -16.75
N LEU A 575 -10.20 26.09 -16.65
CA LEU A 575 -8.94 25.49 -16.29
C LEU A 575 -8.86 25.29 -14.77
N PRO A 576 -8.14 24.25 -14.30
CA PRO A 576 -7.78 24.08 -12.90
C PRO A 576 -7.11 25.33 -12.35
N ASP A 577 -7.40 25.69 -11.10
CA ASP A 577 -6.77 26.86 -10.49
C ASP A 577 -5.22 26.70 -10.45
N THR A 578 -4.71 25.47 -10.24
CA THR A 578 -3.27 25.15 -10.29
C THR A 578 -2.64 25.37 -11.68
N MET A 579 -3.41 25.16 -12.74
CA MET A 579 -2.96 25.44 -14.10
C MET A 579 -2.92 26.96 -14.35
N ILE A 580 -3.90 27.71 -13.82
CA ILE A 580 -3.89 29.18 -13.88
C ILE A 580 -2.65 29.73 -13.17
N ASP A 581 -2.32 29.22 -11.99
CA ASP A 581 -1.11 29.61 -11.25
C ASP A 581 0.16 29.35 -12.08
N SER A 582 0.22 28.20 -12.76
CA SER A 582 1.35 27.85 -13.65
C SER A 582 1.43 28.79 -14.87
N LEU A 583 0.30 29.19 -15.44
CA LEU A 583 0.25 30.17 -16.53
C LEU A 583 0.71 31.55 -16.06
N LEU A 584 0.28 32.00 -14.87
CA LEU A 584 0.70 33.26 -14.28
C LEU A 584 2.20 33.29 -13.99
N GLN A 585 2.75 32.22 -13.41
CA GLN A 585 4.20 32.09 -13.22
C GLN A 585 4.95 32.12 -14.54
N ARG A 586 4.45 31.45 -15.57
CA ARG A 586 5.08 31.50 -16.90
C ARG A 586 5.07 32.90 -17.48
N ILE A 587 3.97 33.62 -17.35
CA ILE A 587 3.86 35.02 -17.79
C ILE A 587 4.91 35.85 -17.05
N ASP A 588 4.96 35.77 -15.72
CA ASP A 588 5.79 36.63 -14.88
C ASP A 588 7.31 36.35 -14.99
N ASN A 589 7.69 35.07 -15.13
CA ASN A 589 9.08 34.61 -15.20
C ASN A 589 9.76 34.83 -16.56
N THR A 590 9.07 35.43 -17.54
CA THR A 590 9.69 35.76 -18.82
C THR A 590 10.71 36.89 -18.68
N GLN A 591 11.87 36.76 -19.34
CA GLN A 591 12.82 37.87 -19.55
C GLN A 591 12.36 38.83 -20.67
N GLU A 592 11.16 38.61 -21.19
CA GLU A 592 10.57 39.42 -22.26
C GLU A 592 10.30 40.84 -21.76
N SER A 593 10.71 41.82 -22.56
CA SER A 593 10.51 43.25 -22.28
C SER A 593 9.12 43.75 -22.71
N SER A 594 8.21 42.85 -23.11
CA SER A 594 6.89 43.19 -23.64
C SER A 594 5.82 42.18 -23.25
N VAL A 595 4.55 42.53 -23.45
CA VAL A 595 3.38 41.69 -23.15
C VAL A 595 3.19 40.50 -24.10
N THR A 596 4.18 40.17 -24.93
CA THR A 596 4.16 39.03 -25.87
C THR A 596 3.92 37.69 -25.16
N ALA A 597 4.41 37.53 -23.93
CA ALA A 597 4.15 36.34 -23.11
C ALA A 597 2.65 36.15 -22.81
N ILE A 598 1.93 37.25 -22.54
CA ILE A 598 0.48 37.24 -22.31
C ILE A 598 -0.26 36.87 -23.60
N GLN A 599 0.17 37.44 -24.73
CA GLN A 599 -0.42 37.17 -26.05
C GLN A 599 -0.18 35.72 -26.50
N ALA A 600 1.00 35.16 -26.25
CA ALA A 600 1.32 33.77 -26.59
C ALA A 600 0.46 32.78 -25.79
N VAL A 601 0.22 33.06 -24.50
CA VAL A 601 -0.72 32.26 -23.68
C VAL A 601 -2.12 32.36 -24.27
N ALA A 602 -2.60 33.58 -24.54
CA ALA A 602 -3.92 33.82 -25.13
C ALA A 602 -4.12 33.04 -26.45
N GLN A 603 -3.14 33.09 -27.36
CA GLN A 603 -3.20 32.40 -28.65
C GLN A 603 -3.28 30.87 -28.52
N SER A 604 -2.62 30.29 -27.52
CA SER A 604 -2.61 28.83 -27.30
C SER A 604 -3.99 28.23 -26.99
N PHE A 605 -4.97 29.05 -26.59
CA PHE A 605 -6.35 28.64 -26.31
C PHE A 605 -7.33 28.95 -27.44
N GLY A 606 -6.86 29.52 -28.56
CA GLY A 606 -7.63 29.74 -29.77
C GLY A 606 -8.95 30.48 -29.50
N LYS A 607 -10.08 29.92 -29.96
CA LYS A 607 -11.41 30.53 -29.77
C LYS A 607 -11.86 30.69 -28.31
N TYR A 608 -11.22 29.99 -27.37
CA TYR A 608 -11.53 30.10 -25.93
C TYR A 608 -10.60 31.07 -25.19
N SER A 609 -9.78 31.82 -25.93
CA SER A 609 -8.82 32.77 -25.37
C SER A 609 -9.47 33.73 -24.38
N ASP A 610 -10.57 34.37 -24.75
CA ASP A 610 -11.25 35.35 -23.89
C ASP A 610 -11.68 34.74 -22.55
N GLN A 611 -12.26 33.54 -22.57
CA GLN A 611 -12.73 32.85 -21.37
C GLN A 611 -11.57 32.47 -20.45
N VAL A 612 -10.49 31.94 -21.02
CA VAL A 612 -9.29 31.54 -20.26
C VAL A 612 -8.58 32.77 -19.71
N MET A 613 -8.38 33.81 -20.53
CA MET A 613 -7.66 35.01 -20.14
C MET A 613 -8.43 35.83 -19.10
N GLN A 614 -9.78 35.80 -19.11
CA GLN A 614 -10.58 36.33 -18.01
C GLN A 614 -10.31 35.60 -16.68
N GLN A 615 -10.19 34.27 -16.72
CA GLN A 615 -9.86 33.49 -15.53
C GLN A 615 -8.42 33.78 -15.05
N VAL A 616 -7.44 33.85 -15.97
CA VAL A 616 -6.05 34.22 -15.67
C VAL A 616 -5.97 35.62 -15.06
N GLN A 617 -6.62 36.60 -15.69
CA GLN A 617 -6.63 37.98 -15.20
C GLN A 617 -7.22 38.08 -13.80
N LYS A 618 -8.37 37.44 -13.55
CA LYS A 618 -9.01 37.48 -12.22
C LYS A 618 -8.10 36.95 -11.11
N ASN A 619 -7.22 36.00 -11.42
CA ASN A 619 -6.28 35.39 -10.48
C ASN A 619 -4.90 36.07 -10.47
N ALA A 620 -4.62 36.99 -11.41
CA ALA A 620 -3.37 37.73 -11.49
C ALA A 620 -3.25 38.75 -10.33
N TYR A 621 -2.01 39.13 -10.00
CA TYR A 621 -1.76 40.22 -9.06
C TYR A 621 -2.18 41.59 -9.64
N PRO A 622 -2.50 42.59 -8.79
CA PRO A 622 -3.07 43.87 -9.20
C PRO A 622 -2.43 44.58 -10.40
N ALA A 623 -1.10 44.68 -10.46
CA ALA A 623 -0.42 45.33 -11.57
C ALA A 623 -0.57 44.55 -12.87
N LEU A 624 -0.47 43.21 -12.83
CA LEU A 624 -0.70 42.36 -13.99
C LEU A 624 -2.16 42.41 -14.48
N GLN A 625 -3.13 42.53 -13.58
CA GLN A 625 -4.54 42.74 -13.95
C GLN A 625 -4.73 43.97 -14.82
N VAL A 626 -4.10 45.09 -14.44
CA VAL A 626 -4.16 46.36 -15.18
C VAL A 626 -3.39 46.27 -16.49
N ILE A 627 -2.22 45.63 -16.50
CA ILE A 627 -1.46 45.39 -17.75
C ILE A 627 -2.29 44.59 -18.74
N MET A 628 -2.97 43.53 -18.30
CA MET A 628 -3.85 42.71 -19.13
C MET A 628 -5.12 43.44 -19.57
N ALA A 629 -5.62 44.39 -18.77
CA ALA A 629 -6.78 45.20 -19.11
C ALA A 629 -6.46 46.36 -20.07
N THR A 630 -5.18 46.78 -20.14
CA THR A 630 -4.76 47.93 -20.93
C THR A 630 -4.62 47.54 -22.39
N GLU A 631 -5.49 48.07 -23.25
CA GLU A 631 -5.48 47.77 -24.70
C GLU A 631 -4.36 48.52 -25.46
N ASN A 632 -3.77 49.58 -24.87
CA ASN A 632 -2.67 50.33 -25.47
C ASN A 632 -1.32 49.60 -25.26
N PRO A 633 -0.67 49.08 -26.32
CA PRO A 633 0.56 48.28 -26.17
C PRO A 633 1.73 49.06 -25.58
N ARG A 634 1.80 50.37 -25.80
CA ARG A 634 2.88 51.24 -25.29
C ARG A 634 2.78 51.40 -23.77
N ALA A 635 1.58 51.63 -23.25
CA ALA A 635 1.35 51.67 -21.80
C ALA A 635 1.52 50.29 -21.16
N ALA A 636 0.95 49.24 -21.75
CA ALA A 636 1.06 47.88 -21.24
C ALA A 636 2.53 47.42 -21.16
N ASN A 637 3.35 47.70 -22.19
CA ASN A 637 4.78 47.39 -22.20
C ASN A 637 5.57 48.23 -21.18
N ALA A 638 5.25 49.52 -21.03
CA ALA A 638 5.92 50.38 -20.04
C ALA A 638 5.65 49.93 -18.59
N LEU A 639 4.41 49.55 -18.29
CA LEU A 639 4.02 48.98 -17.00
C LEU A 639 4.66 47.60 -16.79
N TRP A 640 4.70 46.76 -17.83
CA TRP A 640 5.35 45.45 -17.80
C TRP A 640 6.85 45.52 -17.49
N GLN A 641 7.58 46.44 -18.12
CA GLN A 641 9.02 46.62 -17.92
C GLN A 641 9.36 47.14 -16.51
N SER A 642 8.45 47.92 -15.92
CA SER A 642 8.63 48.52 -14.59
C SER A 642 7.98 47.71 -13.47
N ARG A 643 7.42 46.53 -13.75
CA ARG A 643 6.62 45.74 -12.78
C ARG A 643 7.36 45.41 -11.47
N GLY A 644 8.68 45.24 -11.54
CA GLY A 644 9.53 44.98 -10.37
C GLY A 644 9.91 46.21 -9.54
N VAL A 645 9.62 47.42 -10.02
CA VAL A 645 9.93 48.68 -9.31
C VAL A 645 8.70 49.13 -8.52
N LYS A 646 8.86 49.64 -7.29
CA LYS A 646 7.72 50.17 -6.54
C LYS A 646 7.33 51.56 -7.07
N THR A 647 6.03 51.83 -7.12
CA THR A 647 5.50 53.15 -7.52
C THR A 647 6.05 54.27 -6.62
N SER A 648 6.27 54.00 -5.33
CA SER A 648 6.89 54.91 -4.37
C SER A 648 8.34 55.29 -4.73
N ASP A 649 9.10 54.35 -5.28
CA ASP A 649 10.51 54.55 -5.59
C ASP A 649 10.66 55.39 -6.86
N LEU A 650 9.79 55.16 -7.85
CA LEU A 650 9.65 56.01 -9.04
C LEU A 650 9.22 57.43 -8.67
N ARG A 651 8.29 57.57 -7.72
CA ARG A 651 7.89 58.88 -7.20
C ARG A 651 9.05 59.59 -6.51
N GLY A 652 9.85 58.86 -5.74
CA GLY A 652 11.00 59.38 -5.00
C GLY A 652 12.17 59.85 -5.87
N SER A 653 12.20 59.48 -7.17
CA SER A 653 13.25 59.96 -8.09
C SER A 653 13.05 61.40 -8.59
N PHE A 654 11.98 62.08 -8.17
CA PHE A 654 11.65 63.45 -8.59
C PHE A 654 11.58 64.41 -7.40
N GLU A 655 11.73 65.70 -7.67
CA GLU A 655 11.45 66.72 -6.67
C GLU A 655 10.00 66.64 -6.20
N LYS A 656 9.78 66.92 -4.91
CA LYS A 656 8.47 66.77 -4.28
C LYS A 656 7.37 67.56 -5.01
N THR A 657 7.69 68.77 -5.44
CA THR A 657 6.78 69.67 -6.17
C THR A 657 6.31 69.06 -7.50
N ASP A 658 7.22 68.44 -8.25
CA ASP A 658 6.89 67.81 -9.53
C ASP A 658 6.10 66.52 -9.33
N ALA A 659 6.45 65.72 -8.32
CA ALA A 659 5.72 64.51 -7.96
C ALA A 659 4.29 64.81 -7.47
N ASP A 660 4.11 65.85 -6.65
CA ASP A 660 2.79 66.31 -6.17
C ASP A 660 1.94 66.87 -7.34
N SER A 661 2.58 67.58 -8.28
CA SER A 661 1.94 68.09 -9.50
C SER A 661 1.47 66.95 -10.42
N ALA A 662 2.29 65.90 -10.57
CA ALA A 662 1.95 64.71 -11.34
C ALA A 662 0.78 63.94 -10.72
N ASP A 663 0.82 63.72 -9.40
CA ASP A 663 -0.27 63.11 -8.64
C ASP A 663 -1.59 63.87 -8.82
N SER A 664 -1.53 65.20 -8.67
CA SER A 664 -2.71 66.08 -8.79
C SER A 664 -3.26 66.07 -10.22
N SER A 665 -2.39 66.14 -11.23
CA SER A 665 -2.77 66.11 -12.64
C SER A 665 -3.40 64.77 -13.05
N TRP A 666 -2.87 63.65 -12.55
CA TRP A 666 -3.47 62.33 -12.78
C TRP A 666 -4.85 62.24 -12.14
N ASN A 667 -4.95 62.62 -10.86
CA ASN A 667 -6.21 62.56 -10.13
C ASN A 667 -7.29 63.43 -10.80
N ASP A 668 -6.93 64.60 -11.31
CA ASP A 668 -7.83 65.48 -12.06
C ASP A 668 -8.37 64.79 -13.32
N LYS A 669 -7.48 64.21 -14.15
CA LYS A 669 -7.88 63.56 -15.41
C LYS A 669 -8.69 62.30 -15.19
N ALA A 670 -8.37 61.52 -14.17
CA ALA A 670 -9.00 60.24 -13.91
C ALA A 670 -10.25 60.33 -13.03
N LYS A 671 -10.60 61.52 -12.50
CA LYS A 671 -11.73 61.74 -11.58
C LYS A 671 -13.05 61.21 -12.12
N ASP A 672 -13.37 61.52 -13.37
CA ASP A 672 -14.64 61.12 -13.99
C ASP A 672 -14.69 59.62 -14.29
N PHE A 673 -13.55 58.97 -14.46
CA PHE A 673 -13.50 57.52 -14.57
C PHE A 673 -13.64 56.86 -13.20
N ALA A 674 -12.95 57.40 -12.19
CA ALA A 674 -12.99 56.93 -10.81
C ALA A 674 -14.42 56.93 -10.25
N SER A 675 -15.21 57.97 -10.55
CA SER A 675 -16.62 58.03 -10.11
C SER A 675 -17.45 56.87 -10.64
N THR A 676 -17.22 56.43 -11.89
CA THR A 676 -17.94 55.29 -12.50
C THR A 676 -17.57 53.95 -11.86
N MET A 677 -16.36 53.84 -11.30
CA MET A 677 -15.88 52.63 -10.65
C MET A 677 -16.32 52.56 -9.19
N VAL A 678 -16.33 53.68 -8.47
CA VAL A 678 -16.70 53.72 -7.04
C VAL A 678 -18.17 53.34 -6.81
N VAL A 679 -19.05 53.66 -7.74
CA VAL A 679 -20.48 53.30 -7.67
C VAL A 679 -20.75 51.84 -8.05
N GLN A 680 -19.78 51.15 -8.64
CA GLN A 680 -19.88 49.75 -9.01
C GLN A 680 -19.52 48.85 -7.81
N PRO A 681 -20.31 47.81 -7.50
CA PRO A 681 -19.95 46.84 -6.47
C PRO A 681 -18.55 46.24 -6.71
N GLY A 682 -17.65 46.42 -5.74
CA GLY A 682 -16.24 45.98 -5.83
C GLY A 682 -15.34 46.86 -6.70
N GLY A 683 -15.87 47.89 -7.35
CA GLY A 683 -15.14 48.74 -8.28
C GLY A 683 -14.10 49.65 -7.61
N THR A 684 -14.21 49.95 -6.31
CA THR A 684 -13.17 50.67 -5.55
C THR A 684 -11.82 49.94 -5.54
N ALA A 685 -11.83 48.61 -5.38
CA ALA A 685 -10.59 47.81 -5.39
C ALA A 685 -9.95 47.81 -6.78
N VAL A 686 -10.77 47.66 -7.82
CA VAL A 686 -10.33 47.74 -9.21
C VAL A 686 -9.76 49.12 -9.52
N TRP A 687 -10.46 50.18 -9.12
CA TRP A 687 -10.00 51.56 -9.27
C TRP A 687 -8.67 51.80 -8.59
N ASN A 688 -8.47 51.32 -7.35
CA ASN A 688 -7.19 51.50 -6.66
C ASN A 688 -6.02 50.91 -7.45
N ASN A 689 -6.21 49.76 -8.11
CA ASN A 689 -5.20 49.14 -8.96
C ASN A 689 -4.90 50.02 -10.19
N PHE A 690 -5.94 50.45 -10.91
CA PHE A 690 -5.80 51.36 -12.06
C PHE A 690 -5.16 52.70 -11.69
N ASN A 691 -5.56 53.27 -10.55
CA ASN A 691 -5.03 54.52 -10.02
C ASN A 691 -3.53 54.41 -9.71
N GLU A 692 -3.12 53.32 -9.06
CA GLU A 692 -1.72 53.07 -8.76
C GLU A 692 -0.88 52.92 -10.02
N GLN A 693 -1.33 52.11 -10.99
CA GLN A 693 -0.60 51.90 -12.24
C GLN A 693 -0.61 53.15 -13.14
N GLY A 694 -1.68 53.95 -13.07
CA GLY A 694 -1.76 55.24 -13.75
C GLY A 694 -0.71 56.24 -13.27
N LYS A 695 -0.57 56.37 -11.95
CA LYS A 695 0.50 57.17 -11.34
C LYS A 695 1.88 56.62 -11.68
N ARG A 696 2.05 55.29 -11.65
CA ARG A 696 3.29 54.64 -12.08
C ARG A 696 3.66 55.02 -13.51
N LEU A 697 2.74 54.89 -14.47
CA LEU A 697 2.99 55.27 -15.86
C LEU A 697 3.28 56.76 -16.01
N THR A 698 2.63 57.61 -15.20
CA THR A 698 2.92 59.05 -15.14
C THR A 698 4.39 59.29 -14.76
N TYR A 699 4.90 58.67 -13.69
CA TYR A 699 6.30 58.81 -13.29
C TYR A 699 7.27 58.24 -14.34
N ILE A 700 6.93 57.13 -14.99
CA ILE A 700 7.74 56.57 -16.09
C ILE A 700 7.83 57.56 -17.27
N ASN A 701 6.72 58.20 -17.62
CA ASN A 701 6.70 59.22 -18.67
C ASN A 701 7.51 60.46 -18.27
N MET A 702 7.50 60.84 -16.98
CA MET A 702 8.38 61.91 -16.46
C MET A 702 9.87 61.52 -16.53
N GLN A 703 10.23 60.26 -16.25
CA GLN A 703 11.62 59.78 -16.39
C GLN A 703 12.10 59.86 -17.85
N ARG A 704 11.17 59.81 -18.80
CA ARG A 704 11.42 59.99 -20.24
C ARG A 704 11.44 61.46 -20.68
N GLY A 705 11.40 62.40 -19.73
CA GLY A 705 11.55 63.84 -19.97
C GLY A 705 10.25 64.62 -20.16
N MET A 706 9.08 64.02 -19.93
CA MET A 706 7.80 64.75 -19.98
C MET A 706 7.60 65.60 -18.71
N SER A 707 6.92 66.75 -18.86
CA SER A 707 6.45 67.53 -17.72
C SER A 707 5.44 66.72 -16.89
N ALA A 708 5.31 67.02 -15.59
CA ALA A 708 4.37 66.33 -14.71
C ALA A 708 2.91 66.30 -15.25
N SER A 709 2.44 67.43 -15.79
CA SER A 709 1.09 67.57 -16.35
C SER A 709 0.94 66.78 -17.66
N ASP A 710 1.90 66.88 -18.57
CA ASP A 710 1.83 66.18 -19.87
C ASP A 710 1.96 64.66 -19.69
N ALA A 711 2.83 64.23 -18.77
CA ALA A 711 3.01 62.83 -18.40
C ALA A 711 1.73 62.22 -17.85
N ALA A 712 1.03 62.94 -16.96
CA ALA A 712 -0.23 62.49 -16.35
C ALA A 712 -1.35 62.43 -17.38
N LYS A 713 -1.44 63.42 -18.26
CA LYS A 713 -2.40 63.44 -19.38
C LYS A 713 -2.16 62.27 -20.33
N GLN A 714 -0.91 62.01 -20.70
CA GLN A 714 -0.56 60.90 -21.59
C GLN A 714 -0.87 59.55 -20.93
N ALA A 715 -0.52 59.37 -19.65
CA ALA A 715 -0.82 58.15 -18.91
C ALA A 715 -2.33 57.90 -18.81
N TYR A 716 -3.13 58.94 -18.58
CA TYR A 716 -4.59 58.83 -18.57
C TYR A 716 -5.13 58.39 -19.93
N GLN A 717 -4.66 59.01 -21.02
CA GLN A 717 -5.09 58.63 -22.38
C GLN A 717 -4.75 57.17 -22.66
N ASP A 718 -3.52 56.74 -22.38
CA ASP A 718 -3.09 55.39 -22.73
C ASP A 718 -3.79 54.30 -21.90
N ILE A 719 -4.09 54.54 -20.62
CA ILE A 719 -4.69 53.51 -19.73
C ILE A 719 -6.22 53.57 -19.75
N LEU A 720 -6.82 54.75 -19.87
CA LEU A 720 -8.25 54.95 -19.69
C LEU A 720 -8.92 55.67 -20.87
N GLY A 721 -8.39 56.82 -21.29
CA GLY A 721 -9.05 57.71 -22.26
C GLY A 721 -9.24 57.11 -23.65
N GLU A 722 -8.27 56.34 -24.14
CA GLU A 722 -8.38 55.63 -25.43
C GLU A 722 -9.36 54.45 -25.37
N GLN A 723 -9.65 53.94 -24.17
CA GLN A 723 -10.43 52.71 -23.97
C GLN A 723 -11.87 52.99 -23.55
N TYR A 724 -12.11 54.11 -22.87
CA TYR A 724 -13.41 54.42 -22.29
C TYR A 724 -13.82 55.87 -22.50
N GLN A 725 -15.11 56.05 -22.73
CA GLN A 725 -15.80 57.31 -22.51
C GLN A 725 -16.58 57.24 -21.20
N THR A 726 -16.72 58.35 -20.49
CA THR A 726 -17.43 58.41 -19.21
C THR A 726 -18.67 59.28 -19.31
N SER A 727 -19.72 58.92 -18.58
CA SER A 727 -20.94 59.71 -18.48
C SER A 727 -21.56 59.53 -17.10
N GLY A 728 -21.41 60.55 -16.25
CA GLY A 728 -21.92 60.54 -14.89
C GLY A 728 -21.39 59.36 -14.06
N THR A 729 -22.26 58.37 -13.83
CA THR A 729 -22.00 57.19 -12.98
C THR A 729 -21.62 55.93 -13.77
N TRP A 730 -21.52 56.02 -15.10
CA TRP A 730 -21.17 54.87 -15.94
C TRP A 730 -20.14 55.23 -17.00
N ARG A 731 -19.49 54.19 -17.52
CA ARG A 731 -18.48 54.24 -18.57
C ARG A 731 -18.87 53.38 -19.76
N LEU A 732 -18.52 53.83 -20.95
CA LEU A 732 -18.69 53.14 -22.22
C LEU A 732 -17.33 52.68 -22.75
N PRO A 733 -17.08 51.37 -22.90
CA PRO A 733 -15.91 50.89 -23.62
C PRO A 733 -15.99 51.30 -25.09
N ASN A 734 -14.93 51.88 -25.64
CA ASN A 734 -14.87 52.30 -27.05
C ASN A 734 -15.04 51.11 -28.00
N ARG A 735 -14.58 49.91 -27.59
CA ARG A 735 -14.80 48.64 -28.30
C ARG A 735 -16.27 48.24 -28.49
N ALA A 736 -17.21 48.84 -27.72
CA ALA A 736 -18.64 48.59 -27.90
C ALA A 736 -19.16 49.13 -29.25
N GLY A 737 -18.43 50.06 -29.89
CA GLY A 737 -18.73 50.53 -31.25
C GLY A 737 -20.05 51.32 -31.37
N VAL A 738 -20.53 51.90 -30.26
CA VAL A 738 -21.78 52.68 -30.20
C VAL A 738 -21.52 54.13 -29.78
N ASP A 739 -22.41 55.04 -30.16
CA ASP A 739 -22.32 56.47 -29.80
C ASP A 739 -22.77 56.68 -28.34
N LEU A 740 -21.94 57.31 -27.52
CA LEU A 740 -22.23 57.60 -26.10
C LEU A 740 -23.55 58.37 -25.91
N ARG A 741 -23.87 59.29 -26.83
CA ARG A 741 -25.09 60.11 -26.77
C ARG A 741 -26.33 59.25 -27.01
N ASP A 742 -26.25 58.32 -27.97
CA ASP A 742 -27.33 57.38 -28.26
C ASP A 742 -27.55 56.43 -27.07
N VAL A 743 -26.49 55.98 -26.39
CA VAL A 743 -26.64 55.18 -25.16
C VAL A 743 -27.27 56.00 -24.04
N ASN A 744 -26.89 57.27 -23.85
CA ASN A 744 -27.50 58.18 -22.86
C ASN A 744 -28.99 58.39 -23.09
N ASP A 745 -29.38 58.76 -24.31
CA ASP A 745 -30.78 58.97 -24.68
C ASP A 745 -31.59 57.66 -24.52
N GLY A 746 -30.99 56.53 -24.88
CA GLY A 746 -31.61 55.21 -24.70
C GLY A 746 -31.78 54.80 -23.24
N ALA A 747 -30.80 55.08 -22.39
CA ALA A 747 -30.85 54.81 -20.96
C ALA A 747 -31.95 55.64 -20.27
N GLY A 748 -32.08 56.91 -20.65
CA GLY A 748 -33.18 57.77 -20.24
C GLY A 748 -34.53 57.21 -20.71
N LYS A 749 -34.63 56.86 -22.00
CA LYS A 749 -35.88 56.36 -22.57
C LYS A 749 -36.32 55.02 -21.98
N TYR A 750 -35.37 54.13 -21.71
CA TYR A 750 -35.63 52.86 -21.05
C TYR A 750 -36.23 53.08 -19.66
N LEU A 751 -35.62 53.97 -18.87
CA LEU A 751 -36.10 54.30 -17.52
C LEU A 751 -37.51 54.93 -17.55
N GLU A 752 -37.80 55.81 -18.51
CA GLU A 752 -39.15 56.35 -18.72
C GLU A 752 -40.17 55.25 -19.01
N SER A 753 -39.82 54.28 -19.86
CA SER A 753 -40.69 53.19 -20.30
C SER A 753 -40.87 52.07 -19.26
N LEU A 754 -40.06 52.06 -18.20
CA LEU A 754 -40.10 51.04 -17.15
C LEU A 754 -41.45 51.05 -16.43
N THR A 755 -42.04 49.88 -16.22
CA THR A 755 -43.35 49.69 -15.58
C THR A 755 -43.21 49.02 -14.21
N ALA A 756 -44.25 49.11 -13.37
CA ALA A 756 -44.24 48.62 -12.00
C ALA A 756 -44.25 47.07 -11.95
N GLU A 757 -44.76 46.43 -12.99
CA GLU A 757 -44.86 44.98 -13.15
C GLU A 757 -43.53 44.35 -13.56
N GLN A 758 -42.60 45.13 -14.11
CA GLN A 758 -41.30 44.67 -14.57
C GLN A 758 -40.23 44.68 -13.47
N ILE A 759 -40.51 45.29 -12.32
CA ILE A 759 -39.57 45.44 -11.21
C ILE A 759 -40.00 44.61 -10.01
N MET A 760 -39.00 44.13 -9.27
CA MET A 760 -39.23 43.63 -7.92
C MET A 760 -39.50 44.83 -7.00
N PRO A 761 -40.62 44.86 -6.25
CA PRO A 761 -40.89 45.95 -5.33
C PRO A 761 -39.78 46.06 -4.29
N LEU A 762 -39.35 47.30 -4.02
CA LEU A 762 -38.50 47.60 -2.89
C LEU A 762 -39.28 47.33 -1.59
N VAL A 763 -38.59 47.16 -0.46
CA VAL A 763 -39.25 46.99 0.84
C VAL A 763 -40.14 48.19 1.12
N GLY A 764 -41.45 47.98 0.99
CA GLY A 764 -42.50 48.98 1.16
C GLY A 764 -43.13 48.94 2.55
N ASP A 765 -44.14 49.77 2.78
CA ASP A 765 -44.90 49.74 4.04
C ASP A 765 -45.82 48.50 4.01
N PRO A 766 -45.70 47.56 4.97
CA PRO A 766 -46.51 46.34 4.98
C PRO A 766 -48.01 46.62 5.17
N ARG A 767 -48.41 47.86 5.50
CA ARG A 767 -49.80 48.29 5.62
C ARG A 767 -50.40 48.78 4.30
N LEU A 768 -49.60 48.97 3.25
CA LEU A 768 -50.06 49.41 1.94
C LEU A 768 -50.33 48.21 1.01
N PRO A 769 -51.33 48.30 0.12
CA PRO A 769 -51.54 47.34 -0.96
C PRO A 769 -50.27 47.14 -1.81
N GLU A 770 -50.08 45.92 -2.32
CA GLU A 770 -48.87 45.53 -3.04
C GLU A 770 -48.66 46.34 -4.33
N ASP A 771 -49.73 46.65 -5.04
CA ASP A 771 -49.73 47.51 -6.23
C ASP A 771 -49.27 48.94 -5.91
N VAL A 772 -49.71 49.50 -4.78
CA VAL A 772 -49.26 50.81 -4.30
C VAL A 772 -47.77 50.79 -3.96
N ASN A 773 -47.30 49.75 -3.26
CA ASN A 773 -45.89 49.58 -2.95
C ASN A 773 -45.02 49.43 -4.21
N ARG A 774 -45.51 48.75 -5.25
CA ARG A 774 -44.83 48.64 -6.55
C ARG A 774 -44.76 49.98 -7.29
N GLN A 775 -45.86 50.74 -7.32
CA GLN A 775 -45.88 52.08 -7.94
C GLN A 775 -44.95 53.07 -7.21
N GLN A 776 -44.92 53.04 -5.88
CA GLN A 776 -43.97 53.84 -5.10
C GLN A 776 -42.52 53.43 -5.35
N SER A 777 -42.25 52.12 -5.49
CA SER A 777 -40.93 51.60 -5.85
C SER A 777 -40.51 52.10 -7.24
N LEU A 778 -41.41 52.05 -8.22
CA LEU A 778 -41.16 52.55 -9.57
C LEU A 778 -40.84 54.05 -9.57
N SER A 779 -41.61 54.87 -8.84
CA SER A 779 -41.34 56.31 -8.71
C SER A 779 -39.93 56.54 -8.16
N ARG A 780 -39.58 55.90 -7.03
CA ARG A 780 -38.23 56.02 -6.44
C ARG A 780 -37.12 55.60 -7.39
N ILE A 781 -37.36 54.55 -8.19
CA ILE A 781 -36.41 54.09 -9.20
C ILE A 781 -36.27 55.12 -10.32
N LYS A 782 -37.37 55.66 -10.87
CA LYS A 782 -37.32 56.69 -11.92
C LYS A 782 -36.67 57.99 -11.43
N ASP A 783 -36.91 58.35 -10.18
CA ASP A 783 -36.46 59.63 -9.61
C ASP A 783 -35.00 59.60 -9.13
N SER A 784 -34.50 58.43 -8.71
CA SER A 784 -33.24 58.36 -7.95
C SER A 784 -32.32 57.21 -8.33
N ALA A 785 -32.74 56.29 -9.20
CA ALA A 785 -31.82 55.27 -9.66
C ALA A 785 -30.79 55.83 -10.63
N GLN A 786 -29.62 55.22 -10.61
CA GLN A 786 -28.48 55.56 -11.43
C GLN A 786 -28.11 54.38 -12.29
N TRP A 787 -27.71 54.66 -13.53
CA TRP A 787 -27.11 53.66 -14.39
C TRP A 787 -25.64 53.47 -14.04
N VAL A 788 -25.22 52.21 -13.92
CA VAL A 788 -23.83 51.83 -13.66
C VAL A 788 -23.42 50.77 -14.68
N THR A 789 -22.19 50.84 -15.18
CA THR A 789 -21.65 49.82 -16.10
C THR A 789 -21.65 48.45 -15.43
N ASN A 790 -22.21 47.44 -16.10
CA ASN A 790 -22.24 46.08 -15.56
C ASN A 790 -20.85 45.45 -15.50
N SER A 791 -20.69 44.38 -14.71
CA SER A 791 -19.36 43.81 -14.40
C SER A 791 -18.62 43.19 -15.58
N ASN A 792 -19.32 42.84 -16.67
CA ASN A 792 -18.72 42.36 -17.91
C ASN A 792 -18.58 43.46 -18.97
N GLU A 793 -18.93 44.71 -18.63
CA GLU A 793 -18.83 45.91 -19.47
C GLU A 793 -19.55 45.81 -20.83
N THR A 794 -20.68 45.10 -20.85
CA THR A 794 -21.51 44.93 -22.06
C THR A 794 -22.75 45.81 -22.06
N GLY A 795 -23.04 46.48 -20.94
CA GLY A 795 -24.25 47.27 -20.78
C GLY A 795 -24.33 48.00 -19.45
N LEU A 796 -25.52 48.52 -19.16
CA LEU A 796 -25.82 49.26 -17.94
C LEU A 796 -26.75 48.46 -17.04
N THR A 797 -26.52 48.54 -15.73
CA THR A 797 -27.38 47.99 -14.68
C THR A 797 -27.90 49.12 -13.83
N LEU A 798 -29.19 49.06 -13.50
CA LEU A 798 -29.85 50.08 -12.71
C LEU A 798 -29.58 49.86 -11.21
N MET A 799 -29.15 50.91 -10.52
CA MET A 799 -28.83 50.87 -9.10
C MET A 799 -29.51 52.00 -8.34
N LEU A 800 -30.02 51.70 -7.15
CA LEU A 800 -30.62 52.69 -6.25
C LEU A 800 -29.90 52.63 -4.91
N ASN A 801 -29.29 53.75 -4.50
CA ASN A 801 -28.52 53.86 -3.25
C ASN A 801 -27.44 52.77 -3.11
N GLY A 802 -26.77 52.41 -4.20
CA GLY A 802 -25.72 51.38 -4.21
C GLY A 802 -26.24 49.93 -4.20
N LEU A 803 -27.55 49.71 -4.24
CA LEU A 803 -28.17 48.38 -4.37
C LEU A 803 -28.67 48.16 -5.80
N ILE A 804 -28.56 46.92 -6.28
CA ILE A 804 -29.06 46.52 -7.60
C ILE A 804 -30.59 46.55 -7.59
N VAL A 805 -31.18 47.17 -8.61
CA VAL A 805 -32.61 47.08 -8.87
C VAL A 805 -32.87 45.76 -9.61
N ASN A 806 -33.70 44.89 -9.03
CA ASN A 806 -34.07 43.62 -9.65
C ASN A 806 -35.39 43.74 -10.42
N GLY A 807 -35.49 42.98 -11.51
CA GLY A 807 -36.72 42.75 -12.24
C GLY A 807 -37.66 41.79 -11.50
N ALA A 808 -38.89 41.67 -11.99
CA ALA A 808 -39.88 40.76 -11.41
C ALA A 808 -39.47 39.27 -11.47
N ASP A 809 -38.50 38.91 -12.32
CA ASP A 809 -37.88 37.60 -12.43
C ASP A 809 -36.74 37.36 -11.41
N GLY A 810 -36.49 38.35 -10.53
CA GLY A 810 -35.43 38.32 -9.52
C GLY A 810 -34.03 38.58 -10.07
N ARG A 811 -33.87 38.89 -11.37
CA ARG A 811 -32.58 39.21 -11.98
C ARG A 811 -32.32 40.72 -11.98
N PRO A 812 -31.05 41.18 -12.03
CA PRO A 812 -30.74 42.60 -12.17
C PRO A 812 -31.39 43.22 -13.41
N VAL A 813 -31.98 44.42 -13.28
CA VAL A 813 -32.42 45.22 -14.43
C VAL A 813 -31.18 45.72 -15.18
N SER A 814 -30.82 45.01 -16.25
CA SER A 814 -29.61 45.24 -17.04
C SER A 814 -29.95 45.27 -18.53
N VAL A 815 -29.38 46.22 -19.27
CA VAL A 815 -29.63 46.43 -20.70
C VAL A 815 -28.30 46.57 -21.43
N SER A 816 -28.15 45.91 -22.58
CA SER A 816 -26.91 45.96 -23.36
C SER A 816 -26.66 47.36 -23.95
N PHE A 817 -25.40 47.72 -24.16
CA PHE A 817 -25.04 48.98 -24.82
C PHE A 817 -25.61 49.08 -26.24
N GLN A 818 -25.70 47.95 -26.95
CA GLN A 818 -26.29 47.92 -28.29
C GLN A 818 -27.78 48.22 -28.27
N ASP A 819 -28.52 47.65 -27.32
CA ASP A 819 -29.97 47.87 -27.21
C ASP A 819 -30.27 49.29 -26.75
N LEU A 820 -29.50 49.81 -25.80
CA LEU A 820 -29.60 51.21 -25.38
C LEU A 820 -29.28 52.16 -26.54
N SER A 821 -28.21 51.92 -27.29
CA SER A 821 -27.86 52.76 -28.44
C SER A 821 -28.95 52.74 -29.52
N LYS A 822 -29.54 51.57 -29.84
CA LYS A 822 -30.67 51.48 -30.77
C LYS A 822 -31.88 52.25 -30.26
N LEU A 823 -32.21 52.10 -28.98
CA LEU A 823 -33.34 52.78 -28.36
C LEU A 823 -33.15 54.31 -28.38
N GLY A 824 -31.97 54.80 -28.03
CA GLY A 824 -31.69 56.23 -28.04
C GLY A 824 -31.53 56.81 -29.44
N ALA A 825 -30.99 56.07 -30.41
CA ALA A 825 -30.96 56.51 -31.81
C ALA A 825 -32.37 56.77 -32.36
N ALA A 826 -33.38 56.02 -31.91
CA ALA A 826 -34.79 56.22 -32.25
C ALA A 826 -35.47 57.34 -31.43
N ASN A 827 -34.89 57.77 -30.31
CA ASN A 827 -35.47 58.71 -29.36
C ASN A 827 -34.50 59.84 -28.99
N ARG A 828 -33.66 60.28 -29.94
CA ARG A 828 -32.60 61.26 -29.69
C ARG A 828 -33.16 62.58 -29.19
N SER A 829 -32.50 63.18 -28.20
CA SER A 829 -32.85 64.51 -27.72
C SER A 829 -32.55 65.60 -28.78
N THR A 830 -33.32 66.68 -28.77
CA THR A 830 -33.19 67.79 -29.74
C THR A 830 -31.79 68.42 -29.76
N TRP A 831 -31.13 68.50 -28.60
CA TRP A 831 -29.75 68.97 -28.47
C TRP A 831 -28.72 68.01 -29.07
N ASN A 832 -28.91 66.69 -28.91
CA ASN A 832 -28.03 65.69 -29.50
C ASN A 832 -28.18 65.61 -31.03
N ASN A 833 -29.39 65.84 -31.56
CA ASN A 833 -29.62 65.94 -33.01
C ASN A 833 -28.81 67.10 -33.64
N LEU A 834 -28.75 68.24 -32.97
CA LEU A 834 -28.00 69.43 -33.43
C LEU A 834 -26.48 69.20 -33.41
N LEU A 835 -25.93 68.67 -32.32
CA LEU A 835 -24.49 68.44 -32.17
C LEU A 835 -23.95 67.33 -33.07
N LYS A 836 -24.75 66.28 -33.32
CA LYS A 836 -24.35 65.20 -34.24
C LYS A 836 -24.33 65.69 -35.69
N PHE A 837 -25.26 66.58 -36.06
CA PHE A 837 -25.27 67.22 -37.37
C PHE A 837 -24.03 68.08 -37.60
N THR A 838 -23.56 68.85 -36.60
CA THR A 838 -22.35 69.68 -36.72
C THR A 838 -21.05 68.89 -36.78
N ASP A 839 -21.01 67.69 -36.17
CA ASP A 839 -19.82 66.83 -36.14
C ASP A 839 -19.79 65.78 -37.27
N THR A 840 -20.82 65.70 -38.12
CA THR A 840 -20.81 64.77 -39.27
C THR A 840 -19.97 65.38 -40.39
N PRO A 841 -18.77 64.85 -40.73
CA PRO A 841 -17.98 65.44 -41.80
C PRO A 841 -18.70 65.25 -43.13
N VAL A 842 -19.02 66.37 -43.80
CA VAL A 842 -19.57 66.35 -45.16
C VAL A 842 -18.49 65.82 -46.10
N LYS A 843 -18.68 64.62 -46.64
CA LYS A 843 -17.81 64.09 -47.70
C LYS A 843 -17.94 64.97 -48.95
N TYR A 844 -16.96 65.85 -49.17
CA TYR A 844 -16.81 66.55 -50.43
C TYR A 844 -16.24 65.61 -51.50
N THR A 845 -17.00 65.37 -52.57
CA THR A 845 -16.52 64.66 -53.77
C THR A 845 -16.22 65.71 -54.84
N PRO A 846 -14.96 65.90 -55.28
CA PRO A 846 -14.64 66.88 -56.32
C PRO A 846 -15.31 66.51 -57.65
N GLY A 847 -16.19 67.38 -58.17
CA GLY A 847 -16.77 67.24 -59.52
C GLY A 847 -18.26 67.51 -59.69
N GLN A 848 -19.03 67.71 -58.62
CA GLN A 848 -20.45 68.09 -58.72
C GLN A 848 -20.71 69.45 -58.07
N SER A 849 -20.55 70.52 -58.85
CA SER A 849 -21.10 71.83 -58.51
C SER A 849 -22.25 72.17 -59.45
N LYS A 850 -23.46 72.29 -58.88
CA LYS A 850 -24.49 73.27 -59.28
C LYS A 850 -25.63 73.23 -58.26
N GLY A 851 -25.66 74.23 -57.37
CA GLY A 851 -26.86 74.58 -56.58
C GLY A 851 -26.81 74.48 -55.05
N TYR A 852 -25.65 74.63 -54.40
CA TYR A 852 -25.60 74.76 -52.93
C TYR A 852 -25.29 76.19 -52.51
N ASN A 853 -26.33 76.93 -52.13
CA ASN A 853 -26.26 78.27 -51.54
C ASN A 853 -26.76 78.21 -50.09
N ALA A 854 -26.30 79.14 -49.25
CA ALA A 854 -26.59 79.23 -47.81
C ALA A 854 -28.09 79.25 -47.43
N GLU A 855 -28.99 79.41 -48.41
CA GLU A 855 -30.44 79.29 -48.26
C GLU A 855 -30.89 77.84 -47.98
N SER A 856 -30.25 76.81 -48.54
CA SER A 856 -30.66 75.41 -48.31
C SER A 856 -30.35 74.88 -46.91
N GLN A 857 -29.40 75.50 -46.21
CA GLN A 857 -29.13 75.22 -44.79
C GLN A 857 -30.17 75.89 -43.88
N ARG A 858 -30.77 77.01 -44.32
CA ARG A 858 -31.82 77.73 -43.59
C ARG A 858 -33.15 76.97 -43.64
N ASP A 859 -33.51 76.41 -44.80
CA ASP A 859 -34.77 75.68 -44.95
C ASP A 859 -34.80 74.36 -44.16
N ASN A 860 -33.67 73.65 -44.10
CA ASN A 860 -33.53 72.45 -43.25
C ASN A 860 -33.52 72.77 -41.75
N LEU A 861 -33.02 73.94 -41.35
CA LEU A 861 -33.14 74.44 -39.97
C LEU A 861 -34.60 74.81 -39.65
N ILE A 862 -35.36 75.36 -40.60
CA ILE A 862 -36.78 75.73 -40.41
C ILE A 862 -37.68 74.48 -40.29
N ASP A 863 -37.44 73.42 -41.08
CA ASP A 863 -38.17 72.15 -41.00
C ASP A 863 -37.98 71.42 -39.66
N ILE A 864 -36.82 71.61 -38.99
CA ILE A 864 -36.55 71.05 -37.66
C ILE A 864 -37.21 71.89 -36.55
N PHE A 865 -37.32 73.21 -36.73
CA PHE A 865 -38.01 74.09 -35.78
C PHE A 865 -39.54 74.00 -35.87
N GLN A 866 -40.09 73.63 -37.03
CA GLN A 866 -41.52 73.42 -37.22
C GLN A 866 -41.84 71.91 -37.18
N GLY A 867 -41.92 71.37 -35.96
CA GLY A 867 -42.44 70.02 -35.74
C GLY A 867 -43.75 69.80 -36.50
N GLY A 868 -43.76 68.78 -37.36
CA GLY A 868 -44.78 68.53 -38.36
C GLY A 868 -46.22 68.77 -37.89
N GLN A 869 -46.85 69.78 -38.50
CA GLN A 869 -48.30 69.80 -38.68
C GLN A 869 -48.60 70.04 -40.15
N GLN A 870 -49.15 69.01 -40.80
CA GLN A 870 -49.93 69.16 -42.01
C GLN A 870 -51.08 70.15 -41.73
N SER A 871 -51.19 71.21 -42.52
CA SER A 871 -52.47 71.83 -42.80
C SER A 871 -52.65 71.87 -44.31
N GLY A 872 -53.78 71.33 -44.76
CA GLY A 872 -54.07 71.12 -46.16
C GLY A 872 -54.66 72.34 -46.86
N ARG A 873 -54.59 72.22 -48.19
CA ARG A 873 -55.02 73.08 -49.29
C ARG A 873 -54.04 74.14 -49.75
#